data_AF-A0A538TQH6-F1
#
_entry.id   AF-A0A538TQH6-F1
#
_cell.length_a   1.000
_cell.length_b   1.000
_cell.length_c   1.000
_cell.angle_alpha   90.00
_cell.angle_beta   90.00
_cell.angle_gamma   90.00
#
_symmetry.space_group_name_H-M   'P 1'
#
loop_
_entity.id
_entity.type
_entity.pdbx_description
1 polymer ?
#
loop_
_entity_poly.entity_id
_entity_poly.type
_entity_poly.pdbx_seq_one_letter_code
_entity_poly.pdbx_strand_id
1 'polypeptide(L)'
;MTRLTRVLVVAIPVAALIFVNPASGVDAQSPGLEFLSPLPGSSWILPETNVILRPGGIVDAGSITGGAPLVISGSVSGSHEGRLRLSSDRRTLTFRPDFPFTPGEVVTCRLESGLTTDTRGAIPPSEFSFTIAGPERESLRDFQIPAETDPGGPPAAGGSAIARVRGLQSAAVTESLPPDFPNIQAAVFGTPAPGRLFLSDLHFAASGPPVPSYLMILENDGTPFFYRKLPGVGLDFKMQPDGRLTYFDVAAKGFYALNARYDVVDSFRCGNGYSTDGHDLILLPDGHAVLMSYDPQVADLSALGGRSNAIVIGLIIQELDEGKDVVFQWRSWDHFQITDVVSHSLTTAVVDYVHGNSIDVDPDGNFLLSSRHMNEVTKISRTTGEVLWRLGGRNNQFTFINDAILFSHQHDVRRLPNGHITMFDNGNFRQPQFSRAAEYAIDEMQKTATLVWQYRLNPDVFSVAFGSVQRFSNGNSLICWGAAKPTLMEVAPDGTIISALSLNPGVATYRAVRFEWPPVKSAAVALFPATINMDVRDGWITAMIGSEAADFAMSDVELSSVRLGGTVPADSASARMGNTNGDGVPELTVRFSRGALMPLLSLQTTRLEVSGSLRTGEIFRGYADVRVVAARGLGAPLASVRLVSAPGSIPVELVAGGDAARARTFAIYDVQGRLVKRWQAKAGAGRSVSWDGRATDGRRVGSGVYLVRVEDGAPGPTLKVVIDR
;
A
#
# COMPACT_ATOMS: atom_id res chain seq x y z
N MET A 1 -24.62 57.91 51.18
CA MET A 1 -23.82 59.16 51.08
C MET A 1 -22.37 58.80 51.35
N THR A 2 -21.62 58.44 50.30
CA THR A 2 -20.59 59.28 49.62
C THR A 2 -19.37 59.62 50.46
N ARG A 3 -18.21 59.04 50.09
CA ARG A 3 -16.92 59.70 49.76
C ARG A 3 -15.95 58.59 49.30
N LEU A 4 -15.72 58.39 48.00
CA LEU A 4 -14.72 59.04 47.12
C LEU A 4 -13.27 58.95 47.63
N THR A 5 -12.51 58.02 47.06
CA THR A 5 -11.05 58.13 46.90
C THR A 5 -10.70 57.79 45.45
N ARG A 6 -10.01 58.72 44.79
CA ARG A 6 -9.56 58.66 43.39
C ARG A 6 -8.56 57.51 43.21
N VAL A 7 -8.73 56.71 42.16
CA VAL A 7 -7.70 55.81 41.64
C VAL A 7 -7.33 56.26 40.23
N LEU A 8 -6.02 56.32 40.02
CA LEU A 8 -5.29 56.75 38.83
C LEU A 8 -5.70 55.88 37.62
N VAL A 9 -6.10 56.52 36.52
CA VAL A 9 -6.33 55.85 35.22
C VAL A 9 -4.96 55.58 34.60
N VAL A 10 -4.56 54.31 34.55
CA VAL A 10 -3.53 53.82 33.63
C VAL A 10 -4.27 53.27 32.43
N ALA A 11 -4.11 53.92 31.28
CA ALA A 11 -4.66 53.47 30.02
C ALA A 11 -3.97 52.16 29.60
N ILE A 12 -4.71 51.05 29.63
CA ILE A 12 -4.34 49.78 29.01
C ILE A 12 -4.69 49.93 27.52
N PRO A 13 -3.77 49.65 26.58
CA PRO A 13 -4.08 49.80 25.17
C PRO A 13 -5.14 48.76 24.76
N VAL A 14 -6.14 49.26 24.04
CA VAL A 14 -7.20 48.48 23.39
C VAL A 14 -6.54 47.43 22.49
N ALA A 15 -6.84 46.16 22.72
CA ALA A 15 -6.47 45.06 21.84
C ALA A 15 -7.02 45.36 20.43
N ALA A 16 -6.12 45.42 19.45
CA ALA A 16 -6.47 45.69 18.08
C ALA A 16 -7.37 44.58 17.54
N LEU A 17 -8.48 44.97 16.90
CA LEU A 17 -9.30 44.08 16.08
C LEU A 17 -8.39 43.48 14.98
N ILE A 18 -8.15 42.18 15.03
CA ILE A 18 -7.61 41.43 13.90
C ILE A 18 -8.81 40.90 13.11
N PHE A 19 -9.12 41.57 12.02
CA PHE A 19 -10.01 41.03 11.00
C PHE A 19 -9.34 39.80 10.38
N VAL A 20 -10.01 38.65 10.43
CA VAL A 20 -9.65 37.49 9.60
C VAL A 20 -10.10 37.83 8.18
N ASN A 21 -9.25 38.56 7.46
CA ASN A 21 -9.22 38.53 6.01
C ASN A 21 -8.23 37.44 5.61
N PRO A 22 -8.55 36.54 4.65
CA PRO A 22 -7.48 35.85 3.94
C PRO A 22 -6.55 36.92 3.37
N ALA A 23 -5.25 36.71 3.54
CA ALA A 23 -4.19 37.64 3.16
C ALA A 23 -4.52 38.36 1.84
N SER A 24 -5.01 39.59 1.98
CA SER A 24 -5.25 40.52 0.89
C SER A 24 -4.65 41.84 1.34
N GLY A 25 -3.39 42.05 0.94
CA GLY A 25 -2.74 43.36 0.96
C GLY A 25 -1.71 43.60 2.06
N VAL A 26 -0.61 42.83 2.07
CA VAL A 26 0.75 43.39 2.15
C VAL A 26 1.59 42.59 1.15
N ASP A 27 2.18 43.27 0.18
CA ASP A 27 3.12 42.71 -0.81
C ASP A 27 4.41 42.24 -0.08
N ALA A 28 4.33 41.14 0.66
CA ALA A 28 5.51 40.36 1.02
C ALA A 28 5.80 39.48 -0.20
N GLN A 29 6.77 39.88 -1.03
CA GLN A 29 7.23 39.05 -2.13
C GLN A 29 7.48 37.63 -1.58
N SER A 30 6.71 36.65 -2.06
CA SER A 30 7.01 35.25 -1.77
C SER A 30 8.47 35.01 -2.17
N PRO A 31 9.30 34.40 -1.32
CA PRO A 31 10.75 34.33 -1.49
C PRO A 31 11.24 33.53 -2.72
N GLY A 32 10.36 33.27 -3.70
CA GLY A 32 10.66 32.51 -4.91
C GLY A 32 10.90 31.03 -4.64
N LEU A 33 10.61 30.56 -3.43
CA LEU A 33 10.77 29.17 -3.01
C LEU A 33 9.62 28.30 -3.56
N GLU A 34 9.91 27.03 -3.81
CA GLU A 34 8.93 26.02 -4.23
C GLU A 34 8.02 25.62 -3.06
N PHE A 35 8.55 25.54 -1.85
CA PHE A 35 7.78 25.32 -0.62
C PHE A 35 8.36 26.12 0.54
N LEU A 36 7.47 26.59 1.42
CA LEU A 36 7.81 27.36 2.60
C LEU A 36 6.82 27.06 3.73
N SER A 37 7.33 26.75 4.92
CA SER A 37 6.52 26.64 6.14
C SER A 37 7.32 27.10 7.35
N PRO A 38 6.78 27.96 8.24
CA PRO A 38 5.49 28.66 8.11
C PRO A 38 5.40 29.62 6.92
N LEU A 39 4.17 29.88 6.45
CA LEU A 39 3.94 30.84 5.37
C LEU A 39 4.12 32.30 5.83
N PRO A 40 4.54 33.22 4.94
CA PRO A 40 4.68 34.64 5.27
C PRO A 40 3.36 35.23 5.79
N GLY A 41 3.41 35.91 6.94
CA GLY A 41 2.26 36.53 7.59
C GLY A 41 1.33 35.55 8.31
N SER A 42 1.62 34.24 8.30
CA SER A 42 0.81 33.25 9.03
C SER A 42 0.87 33.49 10.54
N SER A 43 -0.21 33.12 11.23
CA SER A 43 -0.34 33.24 12.69
C SER A 43 -0.76 31.90 13.29
N TRP A 44 -0.89 31.84 14.62
CA TRP A 44 -1.25 30.62 15.36
C TRP A 44 -0.26 29.47 15.18
N ILE A 45 1.02 29.82 15.01
CA ILE A 45 2.13 28.86 14.89
C ILE A 45 2.54 28.40 16.29
N LEU A 46 2.81 27.11 16.48
CA LEU A 46 3.28 26.63 17.78
C LEU A 46 4.75 27.04 18.05
N PRO A 47 5.10 27.34 19.32
CA PRO A 47 6.46 27.70 19.72
C PRO A 47 7.57 26.77 19.23
N GLU A 48 7.31 25.46 19.14
CA GLU A 48 8.28 24.44 18.76
C GLU A 48 8.44 24.27 17.24
N THR A 49 7.82 25.12 16.41
CA THR A 49 7.89 24.98 14.95
C THR A 49 9.33 25.01 14.45
N ASN A 50 9.64 24.18 13.45
CA ASN A 50 10.78 24.40 12.59
C ASN A 50 10.42 25.34 11.43
N VAL A 51 11.43 25.78 10.69
CA VAL A 51 11.30 26.48 9.42
C VAL A 51 11.75 25.57 8.30
N ILE A 52 10.92 25.40 7.29
CA ILE A 52 11.09 24.47 6.18
C ILE A 52 11.17 25.28 4.89
N LEU A 53 12.25 25.09 4.13
CA LEU A 53 12.52 25.78 2.87
C LEU A 53 12.77 24.76 1.77
N ARG A 54 12.04 24.82 0.66
CA ARG A 54 12.36 24.10 -0.57
C ARG A 54 12.65 25.13 -1.66
N PRO A 55 13.93 25.39 -2.00
CA PRO A 55 14.26 26.42 -2.98
C PRO A 55 13.91 26.07 -4.42
N GLY A 56 13.67 24.78 -4.70
CA GLY A 56 13.48 24.21 -6.03
C GLY A 56 14.80 23.70 -6.61
N GLY A 57 14.81 22.43 -7.04
CA GLY A 57 16.02 21.73 -7.47
C GLY A 57 16.76 21.00 -6.35
N ILE A 58 17.92 20.43 -6.67
CA ILE A 58 18.86 19.81 -5.73
C ILE A 58 19.75 20.91 -5.16
N VAL A 59 19.75 21.06 -3.84
CA VAL A 59 20.59 21.99 -3.10
C VAL A 59 22.05 21.50 -3.10
N ASP A 60 22.98 22.39 -3.45
CA ASP A 60 24.40 22.12 -3.27
C ASP A 60 24.74 22.16 -1.78
N ALA A 61 25.11 21.01 -1.21
CA ALA A 61 25.46 20.90 0.20
C ALA A 61 26.65 21.80 0.59
N GLY A 62 27.56 22.10 -0.34
CA GLY A 62 28.67 23.03 -0.09
C GLY A 62 28.21 24.45 0.20
N SER A 63 27.11 24.88 -0.43
CA SER A 63 26.51 26.21 -0.26
C SER A 63 25.91 26.46 1.12
N ILE A 64 25.65 25.39 1.88
CA ILE A 64 25.13 25.46 3.27
C ILE A 64 26.28 25.62 4.27
N THR A 65 27.46 25.05 3.98
CA THR A 65 28.59 25.01 4.92
C THR A 65 29.45 26.28 4.92
N GLY A 66 29.26 27.19 3.96
CA GLY A 66 30.04 28.41 3.77
C GLY A 66 29.59 29.64 4.57
N GLY A 67 28.50 29.54 5.36
CA GLY A 67 27.89 30.61 6.16
C GLY A 67 26.56 30.13 6.76
N ALA A 68 25.89 30.91 7.60
CA ALA A 68 24.52 30.59 8.03
C ALA A 68 23.53 31.09 6.97
N PRO A 69 23.00 30.25 6.06
CA PRO A 69 22.13 30.73 5.00
C PRO A 69 20.79 31.24 5.54
N LEU A 70 20.43 30.91 6.78
CA LEU A 70 19.19 31.31 7.42
C LEU A 70 19.48 31.94 8.78
N VAL A 71 19.02 33.17 8.97
CA VAL A 71 19.06 33.88 10.24
C VAL A 71 17.63 33.99 10.76
N ILE A 72 17.41 33.58 12.02
CA ILE A 72 16.09 33.63 12.65
C ILE A 72 16.16 34.48 13.91
N SER A 73 15.20 35.38 14.07
CA SER A 73 15.05 36.17 15.29
C SER A 73 13.59 36.37 15.66
N GLY A 74 13.25 36.17 16.93
CA GLY A 74 11.96 36.53 17.49
C GLY A 74 11.95 37.96 18.02
N SER A 75 10.81 38.64 17.92
CA SER A 75 10.64 40.01 18.39
C SER A 75 10.80 40.16 19.92
N VAL A 76 10.68 39.07 20.67
CA VAL A 76 10.84 39.03 22.13
C VAL A 76 12.05 38.20 22.53
N SER A 77 12.21 37.01 21.95
CA SER A 77 13.29 36.08 22.26
C SER A 77 14.65 36.47 21.67
N GLY A 78 14.69 37.38 20.69
CA GLY A 78 15.92 37.80 20.04
C GLY A 78 16.43 36.77 19.03
N SER A 79 17.75 36.68 18.84
CA SER A 79 18.38 35.75 17.87
C SER A 79 18.20 34.30 18.30
N HIS A 80 17.88 33.42 17.35
CA HIS A 80 17.75 31.98 17.55
C HIS A 80 18.90 31.21 16.93
N GLU A 81 19.58 30.42 17.76
CA GLU A 81 20.43 29.33 17.29
C GLU A 81 19.58 28.09 17.01
N GLY A 82 20.09 27.21 16.15
CA GLY A 82 19.38 25.99 15.81
C GLY A 82 20.13 25.09 14.86
N ARG A 83 19.50 23.95 14.58
CA ARG A 83 20.05 22.94 13.69
C ARG A 83 19.44 23.10 12.30
N LEU A 84 20.29 23.47 11.34
CA LEU A 84 19.97 23.40 9.92
C LEU A 84 20.28 21.99 9.38
N ARG A 85 19.32 21.37 8.69
CA ARG A 85 19.49 20.09 8.02
C ARG A 85 19.08 20.18 6.57
N LEU A 86 19.74 19.38 5.75
CA LEU A 86 19.34 19.10 4.39
C LEU A 86 18.75 17.69 4.35
N SER A 87 17.57 17.55 3.75
CA SER A 87 16.91 16.25 3.54
C SER A 87 17.76 15.30 2.70
N SER A 88 17.48 14.00 2.82
CA SER A 88 18.20 12.93 2.09
C SER A 88 18.13 13.10 0.56
N ASP A 89 17.00 13.58 0.04
CA ASP A 89 16.79 13.91 -1.38
C ASP A 89 17.48 15.21 -1.82
N ARG A 90 18.08 15.94 -0.86
CA ARG A 90 18.76 17.23 -1.03
C ARG A 90 17.87 18.35 -1.57
N ARG A 91 16.56 18.29 -1.40
CA ARG A 91 15.63 19.33 -1.88
C ARG A 91 15.13 20.26 -0.80
N THR A 92 15.10 19.80 0.44
CA THR A 92 14.43 20.49 1.54
C THR A 92 15.44 20.83 2.64
N LEU A 93 15.48 22.10 3.03
CA LEU A 93 16.21 22.57 4.20
C LEU A 93 15.24 22.73 5.37
N THR A 94 15.62 22.22 6.54
CA THR A 94 14.86 22.42 7.78
C THR A 94 15.76 23.06 8.83
N PHE A 95 15.30 24.18 9.39
CA PHE A 95 15.93 24.81 10.56
C PHE A 95 15.06 24.55 11.78
N ARG A 96 15.60 23.80 12.74
CA ARG A 96 14.95 23.57 14.02
C ARG A 96 15.60 24.44 15.09
N PRO A 97 14.88 25.37 15.73
CA PRO A 97 15.46 26.19 16.79
C PRO A 97 15.84 25.31 17.99
N ASP A 98 16.93 25.66 18.69
CA ASP A 98 17.38 24.93 19.87
C ASP A 98 16.42 25.12 21.07
N PHE A 99 15.73 26.27 21.11
CA PHE A 99 14.71 26.60 22.10
C PHE A 99 13.40 27.02 21.41
N PRO A 100 12.23 26.73 21.99
CA PRO A 100 10.97 27.21 21.46
C PRO A 100 10.90 28.74 21.39
N PHE A 101 10.16 29.27 20.42
CA PHE A 101 9.84 30.69 20.34
C PHE A 101 8.93 31.13 21.51
N THR A 102 8.95 32.41 21.84
CA THR A 102 8.09 33.02 22.87
C THR A 102 6.65 33.10 22.37
N PRO A 103 5.65 32.68 23.15
CA PRO A 103 4.24 32.84 22.80
C PRO A 103 3.87 34.29 22.43
N GLY A 104 3.12 34.44 21.34
CA GLY A 104 2.64 35.73 20.82
C GLY A 104 3.70 36.59 20.10
N GLU A 105 4.94 36.12 19.96
CA GLU A 105 5.97 36.90 19.27
C GLU A 105 5.90 36.79 17.75
N VAL A 106 6.46 37.80 17.06
CA VAL A 106 6.70 37.76 15.62
C VAL A 106 8.10 37.23 15.38
N VAL A 107 8.22 36.13 14.65
CA VAL A 107 9.49 35.55 14.23
C VAL A 107 9.81 36.03 12.83
N THR A 108 11.01 36.58 12.65
CA THR A 108 11.55 37.00 11.36
C THR A 108 12.60 36.00 10.91
N CYS A 109 12.48 35.54 9.66
CA CYS A 109 13.40 34.62 9.01
C CYS A 109 14.00 35.31 7.79
N ARG A 110 15.34 35.40 7.77
CA ARG A 110 16.09 35.98 6.66
C ARG A 110 16.95 34.92 6.01
N LEU A 111 16.67 34.64 4.74
CA LEU A 111 17.53 33.85 3.87
C LEU A 111 18.62 34.77 3.32
N GLU A 112 19.86 34.50 3.68
CA GLU A 112 21.04 35.23 3.23
C GLU A 112 21.50 34.76 1.84
N SER A 113 22.37 35.55 1.19
CA SER A 113 22.96 35.15 -0.09
C SER A 113 23.90 33.95 0.06
N GLY A 114 23.93 33.08 -0.94
CA GLY A 114 24.93 32.01 -1.04
C GLY A 114 24.35 30.63 -1.27
N LEU A 115 23.07 30.42 -0.93
CA LEU A 115 22.37 29.16 -1.22
C LEU A 115 22.25 28.95 -2.73
N THR A 116 22.62 27.77 -3.23
CA THR A 116 22.55 27.44 -4.65
C THR A 116 21.88 26.10 -4.90
N THR A 117 21.15 26.00 -6.01
CA THR A 117 20.61 24.73 -6.52
C THR A 117 21.07 24.44 -7.95
N ASP A 118 21.02 23.18 -8.33
CA ASP A 118 21.43 22.68 -9.65
C ASP A 118 20.65 23.30 -10.83
N THR A 119 19.36 23.57 -10.64
CA THR A 119 18.42 23.96 -11.68
C THR A 119 18.09 25.44 -11.66
N ARG A 120 18.13 26.09 -10.48
CA ARG A 120 17.84 27.53 -10.34
C ARG A 120 19.09 28.38 -10.12
N GLY A 121 20.25 27.76 -9.89
CA GLY A 121 21.48 28.48 -9.59
C GLY A 121 21.40 29.16 -8.21
N ALA A 122 21.88 30.39 -8.11
CA ALA A 122 21.84 31.14 -6.85
C ALA A 122 20.42 31.54 -6.46
N ILE A 123 20.03 31.18 -5.24
CA ILE A 123 18.74 31.55 -4.65
C ILE A 123 18.86 32.98 -4.11
N PRO A 124 17.97 33.91 -4.51
CA PRO A 124 18.01 35.28 -4.02
C PRO A 124 17.83 35.37 -2.50
N PRO A 125 18.49 36.33 -1.83
CA PRO A 125 18.21 36.60 -0.43
C PRO A 125 16.76 37.07 -0.27
N SER A 126 16.15 36.73 0.84
CA SER A 126 14.75 37.04 1.11
C SER A 126 14.45 37.12 2.60
N GLU A 127 13.34 37.75 2.96
CA GLU A 127 12.89 37.88 4.34
C GLU A 127 11.39 37.66 4.42
N PHE A 128 10.96 36.95 5.46
CA PHE A 128 9.55 36.79 5.79
C PHE A 128 9.39 36.67 7.30
N SER A 129 8.16 36.80 7.78
CA SER A 129 7.84 36.67 9.19
C SER A 129 6.55 35.90 9.42
N PHE A 130 6.40 35.31 10.59
CA PHE A 130 5.18 34.65 11.07
C PHE A 130 4.98 34.91 12.56
N THR A 131 3.78 34.64 13.07
CA THR A 131 3.40 34.94 14.45
C THR A 131 3.11 33.66 15.25
N ILE A 132 3.78 33.53 16.39
CA ILE A 132 3.56 32.43 17.34
C ILE A 132 2.20 32.62 18.04
N ALA A 133 1.48 31.53 18.26
CA ALA A 133 0.25 31.51 19.01
C ALA A 133 0.44 32.15 20.40
N GLY A 134 -0.59 32.85 20.89
CA GLY A 134 -0.55 33.47 22.21
C GLY A 134 -0.51 32.45 23.34
N PRO A 135 -0.20 32.89 24.58
CA PRO A 135 -0.08 32.01 25.74
C PRO A 135 -1.36 31.22 26.07
N GLU A 136 -2.53 31.69 25.64
CA GLU A 136 -3.81 30.98 25.76
C GLU A 136 -3.79 29.60 25.09
N ARG A 137 -2.98 29.42 24.04
CA ARG A 137 -2.84 28.14 23.32
C ARG A 137 -2.25 27.03 24.19
N GLU A 138 -1.45 27.35 25.21
CA GLU A 138 -0.88 26.35 26.12
C GLU A 138 -1.97 25.62 26.90
N SER A 139 -3.05 26.32 27.25
CA SER A 139 -4.20 25.72 27.94
C SER A 139 -4.94 24.66 27.10
N LEU A 140 -4.70 24.64 25.79
CA LEU A 140 -5.31 23.72 24.83
C LEU A 140 -4.37 22.57 24.41
N ARG A 141 -3.17 22.47 24.98
CA ARG A 141 -2.18 21.45 24.61
C ARG A 141 -2.69 20.01 24.76
N ASP A 142 -3.46 19.75 25.82
CA ASP A 142 -4.09 18.45 26.09
C ASP A 142 -5.59 18.43 25.76
N PHE A 143 -6.07 19.41 25.00
CA PHE A 143 -7.47 19.50 24.61
C PHE A 143 -7.89 18.21 23.87
N GLN A 144 -8.87 17.53 24.44
CA GLN A 144 -9.45 16.35 23.83
C GLN A 144 -10.42 16.79 22.76
N ILE A 145 -10.16 16.39 21.51
CA ILE A 145 -11.08 16.62 20.41
C ILE A 145 -12.39 15.90 20.75
N PRO A 146 -13.53 16.62 20.82
CA PRO A 146 -14.80 16.01 21.21
C PRO A 146 -15.14 14.82 20.30
N ALA A 147 -15.66 13.75 20.91
CA ALA A 147 -16.21 12.64 20.15
C ALA A 147 -17.45 13.08 19.36
N GLU A 148 -17.64 12.49 18.19
CA GLU A 148 -18.75 12.82 17.29
C GLU A 148 -20.11 12.48 17.91
N THR A 149 -20.93 13.50 18.12
CA THR A 149 -22.35 13.36 18.47
C THR A 149 -23.16 14.35 17.66
N ASP A 150 -23.80 13.90 16.58
CA ASP A 150 -24.70 14.78 15.83
C ASP A 150 -26.05 14.94 16.57
N PRO A 151 -26.68 16.12 16.51
CA PRO A 151 -28.02 16.37 17.05
C PRO A 151 -29.06 15.63 16.20
N GLY A 152 -29.15 14.34 16.45
CA GLY A 152 -29.81 13.35 15.63
C GLY A 152 -29.18 12.02 15.98
N GLY A 153 -29.38 11.61 17.25
CA GLY A 153 -28.86 10.34 17.74
C GLY A 153 -29.18 9.21 16.76
N PRO A 154 -28.35 8.16 16.71
CA PRO A 154 -28.58 7.05 15.80
C PRO A 154 -30.03 6.58 15.93
N PRO A 155 -30.74 6.27 14.83
CA PRO A 155 -32.03 5.60 14.96
C PRO A 155 -31.85 4.40 15.88
N ALA A 156 -32.78 4.21 16.82
CA ALA A 156 -32.80 3.03 17.69
C ALA A 156 -32.52 1.80 16.83
N ALA A 157 -31.54 0.97 17.23
CA ALA A 157 -31.04 -0.17 16.47
C ALA A 157 -32.18 -0.80 15.66
N GLY A 158 -32.23 -0.48 14.36
CA GLY A 158 -33.30 -0.92 13.48
C GLY A 158 -33.36 -2.43 13.59
N GLY A 159 -34.53 -2.96 13.94
CA GLY A 159 -34.74 -4.39 14.07
C GLY A 159 -34.16 -5.08 12.85
N SER A 160 -33.22 -6.01 13.09
CA SER A 160 -32.51 -6.74 12.05
C SER A 160 -33.52 -7.35 11.08
N ALA A 161 -33.64 -6.76 9.90
CA ALA A 161 -34.31 -7.35 8.75
C ALA A 161 -33.31 -8.15 7.90
N ILE A 162 -32.22 -8.65 8.51
CA ILE A 162 -31.49 -9.78 7.93
C ILE A 162 -32.43 -10.98 8.10
N ALA A 163 -32.93 -11.49 6.96
CA ALA A 163 -33.66 -12.75 6.92
C ALA A 163 -32.99 -13.74 7.86
N ARG A 164 -33.75 -14.27 8.84
CA ARG A 164 -33.28 -15.20 9.88
C ARG A 164 -32.30 -16.22 9.31
N VAL A 165 -31.00 -15.93 9.39
CA VAL A 165 -29.95 -16.90 9.10
C VAL A 165 -30.02 -17.87 10.27
N ARG A 166 -30.61 -19.04 10.02
CA ARG A 166 -30.69 -20.12 11.01
C ARG A 166 -29.26 -20.43 11.46
N GLY A 167 -29.09 -20.53 12.77
CA GLY A 167 -27.80 -20.61 13.45
C GLY A 167 -26.83 -21.58 12.80
N LEU A 168 -25.58 -21.12 12.65
CA LEU A 168 -24.47 -21.92 12.18
C LEU A 168 -23.29 -21.71 13.13
N GLN A 169 -22.66 -22.84 13.44
CA GLN A 169 -21.68 -23.03 14.50
C GLN A 169 -20.32 -22.44 14.12
N SER A 170 -19.68 -21.83 15.11
CA SER A 170 -18.25 -21.46 15.11
C SER A 170 -17.39 -22.71 14.95
N ALA A 171 -16.45 -22.69 14.00
CA ALA A 171 -15.35 -23.63 13.96
C ALA A 171 -14.35 -23.28 15.09
N ALA A 172 -13.91 -24.30 15.82
CA ALA A 172 -13.15 -24.17 17.06
C ALA A 172 -11.74 -23.63 16.85
N VAL A 173 -11.36 -22.65 17.68
CA VAL A 173 -9.96 -22.25 17.92
C VAL A 173 -9.36 -23.22 18.95
N THR A 174 -8.14 -23.70 18.72
CA THR A 174 -7.42 -24.68 19.55
C THR A 174 -6.88 -24.12 20.87
N GLU A 175 -6.95 -22.80 21.07
CA GLU A 175 -6.83 -22.14 22.37
C GLU A 175 -8.12 -21.36 22.65
N SER A 176 -8.59 -21.38 23.89
CA SER A 176 -9.74 -20.55 24.26
C SER A 176 -9.34 -19.07 24.17
N LEU A 177 -10.00 -18.31 23.29
CA LEU A 177 -9.84 -16.85 23.20
C LEU A 177 -10.03 -16.20 24.58
N PRO A 178 -9.39 -15.03 24.83
CA PRO A 178 -9.62 -14.28 26.05
C PRO A 178 -11.13 -14.09 26.30
N PRO A 179 -11.62 -14.19 27.55
CA PRO A 179 -13.05 -14.09 27.85
C PRO A 179 -13.70 -12.77 27.38
N ASP A 180 -12.91 -11.71 27.24
CA ASP A 180 -13.34 -10.40 26.78
C ASP A 180 -12.97 -10.10 25.32
N PHE A 181 -12.49 -11.10 24.57
CA PHE A 181 -12.35 -10.98 23.12
C PHE A 181 -13.75 -10.81 22.50
N PRO A 182 -13.93 -9.88 21.54
CA PRO A 182 -15.25 -9.62 20.97
C PRO A 182 -15.81 -10.87 20.29
N ASN A 183 -17.10 -11.15 20.51
CA ASN A 183 -17.77 -12.20 19.77
C ASN A 183 -18.01 -11.73 18.32
N ILE A 184 -17.69 -12.60 17.38
CA ILE A 184 -17.72 -12.35 15.94
C ILE A 184 -18.74 -13.29 15.33
N GLN A 185 -19.69 -12.72 14.61
CA GLN A 185 -20.62 -13.45 13.76
C GLN A 185 -20.28 -13.17 12.31
N ALA A 186 -19.99 -14.20 11.53
CA ALA A 186 -19.70 -14.04 10.11
C ALA A 186 -20.47 -15.06 9.25
N ALA A 187 -20.71 -14.68 8.00
CA ALA A 187 -21.31 -15.54 6.99
C ALA A 187 -20.62 -15.30 5.65
N VAL A 188 -20.31 -16.39 4.94
CA VAL A 188 -19.70 -16.38 3.61
C VAL A 188 -20.67 -17.05 2.65
N PHE A 189 -21.12 -16.30 1.64
CA PHE A 189 -22.11 -16.72 0.65
C PHE A 189 -21.48 -17.00 -0.73
N GLY A 190 -20.39 -16.31 -1.05
CA GLY A 190 -19.66 -16.43 -2.30
C GLY A 190 -18.18 -16.72 -2.08
N THR A 191 -17.34 -16.32 -3.04
CA THR A 191 -15.88 -16.37 -2.90
C THR A 191 -15.37 -14.96 -2.56
N PRO A 192 -14.96 -14.71 -1.30
CA PRO A 192 -14.32 -13.45 -0.91
C PRO A 192 -13.07 -13.18 -1.73
N ALA A 193 -12.75 -11.90 -1.95
CA ALA A 193 -11.43 -11.51 -2.46
C ALA A 193 -10.32 -12.06 -1.53
N PRO A 194 -9.16 -12.48 -2.08
CA PRO A 194 -8.08 -13.07 -1.30
C PRO A 194 -7.58 -12.19 -0.16
N GLY A 195 -7.02 -12.82 0.87
CA GLY A 195 -6.42 -12.14 2.03
C GLY A 195 -7.28 -12.21 3.30
N ARG A 196 -6.79 -11.54 4.34
CA ARG A 196 -7.34 -11.50 5.69
C ARG A 196 -7.83 -10.11 6.05
N LEU A 197 -8.81 -10.04 6.95
CA LEU A 197 -9.42 -8.80 7.42
C LEU A 197 -8.60 -8.21 8.58
N PHE A 198 -8.30 -6.92 8.50
CA PHE A 198 -7.59 -6.14 9.52
C PHE A 198 -8.53 -5.09 10.08
N LEU A 199 -8.66 -5.05 11.40
CA LEU A 199 -9.51 -4.10 12.12
C LEU A 199 -9.13 -4.04 13.60
N SER A 200 -9.65 -3.05 14.29
CA SER A 200 -9.70 -3.00 15.76
C SER A 200 -11.12 -2.86 16.25
N ASP A 201 -11.45 -3.43 17.40
CA ASP A 201 -12.71 -3.13 18.07
C ASP A 201 -12.63 -1.78 18.79
N LEU A 202 -13.74 -1.06 18.75
CA LEU A 202 -13.94 0.18 19.44
C LEU A 202 -15.21 0.09 20.26
N HIS A 203 -15.05 0.24 21.58
CA HIS A 203 -16.16 0.29 22.52
C HIS A 203 -16.55 1.73 22.81
N PHE A 204 -17.83 2.07 22.63
CA PHE A 204 -18.35 3.36 23.05
C PHE A 204 -18.63 3.35 24.55
N ALA A 205 -17.77 3.98 25.34
CA ALA A 205 -18.10 4.34 26.72
C ALA A 205 -18.61 5.80 26.75
N ALA A 206 -19.87 6.01 27.13
CA ALA A 206 -20.43 7.36 27.30
C ALA A 206 -19.73 8.17 28.42
N SER A 207 -19.05 7.47 29.33
CA SER A 207 -18.09 8.00 30.29
C SER A 207 -17.33 6.82 30.93
N GLY A 208 -16.04 7.00 31.24
CA GLY A 208 -15.20 5.96 31.86
C GLY A 208 -13.77 5.94 31.30
N PRO A 209 -12.86 5.16 31.91
CA PRO A 209 -11.51 4.97 31.37
C PRO A 209 -11.57 4.34 29.97
N PRO A 210 -10.56 4.55 29.12
CA PRO A 210 -10.46 3.91 27.82
C PRO A 210 -10.67 2.41 27.96
N VAL A 211 -11.62 1.87 27.20
CA VAL A 211 -11.87 0.43 27.19
C VAL A 211 -10.75 -0.22 26.38
N PRO A 212 -10.11 -1.28 26.89
CA PRO A 212 -9.15 -2.07 26.12
C PRO A 212 -9.76 -2.47 24.77
N SER A 213 -8.93 -2.45 23.74
CA SER A 213 -9.28 -2.89 22.39
C SER A 213 -8.35 -4.00 21.94
N TYR A 214 -8.78 -4.77 20.96
CA TYR A 214 -8.00 -5.76 20.25
C TYR A 214 -7.68 -5.26 18.85
N LEU A 215 -6.39 -5.28 18.50
CA LEU A 215 -5.98 -5.35 17.10
C LEU A 215 -6.25 -6.78 16.61
N MET A 216 -6.91 -6.94 15.47
CA MET A 216 -7.34 -8.24 14.97
C MET A 216 -6.96 -8.43 13.51
N ILE A 217 -6.43 -9.61 13.19
CA ILE A 217 -6.39 -10.17 11.84
C ILE A 217 -7.32 -11.37 11.84
N LEU A 218 -8.35 -11.34 11.00
CA LEU A 218 -9.37 -12.38 10.91
C LEU A 218 -9.33 -13.05 9.54
N GLU A 219 -9.59 -14.35 9.53
CA GLU A 219 -10.01 -15.05 8.31
C GLU A 219 -11.39 -14.54 7.85
N ASN A 220 -11.76 -14.82 6.60
CA ASN A 220 -13.01 -14.31 6.02
C ASN A 220 -14.29 -14.88 6.67
N ASP A 221 -14.16 -15.98 7.42
CA ASP A 221 -15.23 -16.56 8.25
C ASP A 221 -15.25 -16.02 9.69
N GLY A 222 -14.43 -15.00 9.99
CA GLY A 222 -14.33 -14.38 11.31
C GLY A 222 -13.44 -15.14 12.30
N THR A 223 -12.84 -16.27 11.91
CA THR A 223 -11.85 -16.98 12.74
C THR A 223 -10.65 -16.08 13.00
N PRO A 224 -10.24 -15.82 14.25
CA PRO A 224 -9.04 -15.04 14.53
C PRO A 224 -7.77 -15.74 14.03
N PHE A 225 -6.99 -15.06 13.19
CA PHE A 225 -5.66 -15.47 12.78
C PHE A 225 -4.58 -14.89 13.71
N PHE A 226 -4.76 -13.63 14.12
CA PHE A 226 -3.91 -12.94 15.09
C PHE A 226 -4.77 -11.97 15.90
N TYR A 227 -4.42 -11.79 17.17
CA TYR A 227 -4.94 -10.70 17.97
C TYR A 227 -3.88 -10.13 18.91
N ARG A 228 -4.01 -8.84 19.23
CA ARG A 228 -3.25 -8.17 20.29
C ARG A 228 -4.16 -7.28 21.10
N LYS A 229 -4.24 -7.56 22.40
CA LYS A 229 -4.92 -6.68 23.34
C LYS A 229 -4.05 -5.45 23.62
N LEU A 230 -4.65 -4.27 23.52
CA LEU A 230 -4.07 -3.02 23.95
C LEU A 230 -4.69 -2.59 25.30
N PRO A 231 -3.92 -1.92 26.17
CA PRO A 231 -4.45 -1.42 27.45
C PRO A 231 -5.49 -0.30 27.27
N GLY A 232 -5.55 0.31 26.09
CA GLY A 232 -6.54 1.32 25.72
C GLY A 232 -7.05 1.13 24.30
N VAL A 233 -7.39 2.23 23.65
CA VAL A 233 -7.98 2.24 22.31
C VAL A 233 -6.89 2.23 21.23
N GLY A 234 -7.02 1.28 20.30
CA GLY A 234 -6.24 1.18 19.08
C GLY A 234 -7.07 1.53 17.85
N LEU A 235 -6.52 2.33 16.94
CA LEU A 235 -7.18 2.75 15.70
C LEU A 235 -6.31 2.46 14.47
N ASP A 236 -6.92 2.51 13.29
CA ASP A 236 -6.27 2.42 11.97
C ASP A 236 -5.28 1.26 11.82
N PHE A 237 -5.68 0.06 12.24
CA PHE A 237 -4.85 -1.14 12.09
C PHE A 237 -4.86 -1.64 10.65
N LYS A 238 -3.75 -1.46 9.93
CA LYS A 238 -3.61 -1.82 8.51
C LYS A 238 -2.18 -2.18 8.12
N MET A 239 -2.03 -2.81 6.97
CA MET A 239 -0.73 -3.02 6.34
C MET A 239 -0.36 -1.81 5.47
N GLN A 240 0.91 -1.43 5.50
CA GLN A 240 1.50 -0.36 4.70
C GLN A 240 2.16 -0.94 3.43
N PRO A 241 2.45 -0.13 2.40
CA PRO A 241 3.01 -0.61 1.13
C PRO A 241 4.34 -1.39 1.27
N ASP A 242 5.14 -1.11 2.29
CA ASP A 242 6.40 -1.81 2.58
C ASP A 242 6.21 -3.18 3.28
N GLY A 243 4.96 -3.55 3.60
CA GLY A 243 4.59 -4.80 4.25
C GLY A 243 4.54 -4.73 5.78
N ARG A 244 4.92 -3.61 6.41
CA ARG A 244 4.75 -3.43 7.87
C ARG A 244 3.27 -3.23 8.21
N LEU A 245 2.88 -3.64 9.41
CA LEU A 245 1.56 -3.30 9.96
C LEU A 245 1.68 -2.03 10.80
N THR A 246 0.70 -1.13 10.73
CA THR A 246 0.65 0.06 11.59
C THR A 246 -0.65 0.11 12.35
N TYR A 247 -0.62 0.68 13.55
CA TYR A 247 -1.81 1.06 14.32
C TYR A 247 -1.52 2.30 15.15
N PHE A 248 -2.55 3.10 15.43
CA PHE A 248 -2.49 4.19 16.39
C PHE A 248 -2.79 3.69 17.80
N ASP A 249 -2.01 4.12 18.78
CA ASP A 249 -2.29 3.93 20.20
C ASP A 249 -2.72 5.26 20.82
N VAL A 250 -3.98 5.36 21.23
CA VAL A 250 -4.55 6.59 21.81
C VAL A 250 -3.84 7.01 23.08
N ALA A 251 -3.45 6.07 23.95
CA ALA A 251 -2.77 6.40 25.20
C ALA A 251 -1.34 6.93 24.93
N ALA A 252 -0.67 6.38 23.92
CA ALA A 252 0.66 6.81 23.54
C ALA A 252 0.67 8.05 22.63
N LYS A 253 -0.48 8.49 22.12
CA LYS A 253 -0.64 9.60 21.16
C LYS A 253 0.26 9.46 19.93
N GLY A 254 0.29 8.27 19.33
CA GLY A 254 1.02 8.06 18.08
C GLY A 254 0.97 6.64 17.55
N PHE A 255 1.54 6.47 16.36
CA PHE A 255 1.52 5.21 15.64
C PHE A 255 2.71 4.34 15.98
N TYR A 256 2.51 3.04 15.93
CA TYR A 256 3.54 2.01 15.97
C TYR A 256 3.53 1.18 14.70
N ALA A 257 4.69 0.80 14.20
CA ALA A 257 4.84 -0.16 13.12
C ALA A 257 5.32 -1.51 13.64
N LEU A 258 4.72 -2.58 13.12
CA LEU A 258 5.06 -3.96 13.40
C LEU A 258 5.68 -4.63 12.17
N ASN A 259 6.66 -5.49 12.39
CA ASN A 259 7.16 -6.39 11.35
C ASN A 259 6.20 -7.58 11.13
N ALA A 260 6.53 -8.49 10.22
CA ALA A 260 5.72 -9.67 9.91
C ALA A 260 5.62 -10.70 11.06
N ARG A 261 6.49 -10.61 12.07
CA ARG A 261 6.41 -11.36 13.34
C ARG A 261 5.64 -10.63 14.42
N TYR A 262 5.05 -9.48 14.09
CA TYR A 262 4.30 -8.60 14.98
C TYR A 262 5.15 -7.87 16.03
N ASP A 263 6.48 -7.90 15.97
CA ASP A 263 7.31 -7.11 16.88
C ASP A 263 7.19 -5.63 16.53
N VAL A 264 7.12 -4.76 17.54
CA VAL A 264 7.19 -3.30 17.32
C VAL A 264 8.59 -2.94 16.86
N VAL A 265 8.71 -2.33 15.68
CA VAL A 265 10.00 -1.98 15.05
C VAL A 265 10.19 -0.49 14.80
N ASP A 266 9.13 0.30 14.81
CA ASP A 266 9.21 1.76 14.63
C ASP A 266 8.01 2.46 15.30
N SER A 267 8.09 3.77 15.44
CA SER A 267 7.00 4.62 15.92
C SER A 267 7.01 5.99 15.25
N PHE A 268 5.83 6.58 15.08
CA PHE A 268 5.66 7.84 14.35
C PHE A 268 4.80 8.81 15.15
N ARG A 269 5.24 10.08 15.22
CA ARG A 269 4.54 11.17 15.91
C ARG A 269 4.74 12.47 15.17
N CYS A 270 3.71 13.31 15.18
CA CYS A 270 3.84 14.67 14.72
C CYS A 270 4.93 15.42 15.53
N GLY A 271 5.71 16.23 14.83
CA GLY A 271 6.72 17.12 15.41
C GLY A 271 6.17 18.52 15.65
N ASN A 272 7.07 19.48 15.87
CA ASN A 272 6.73 20.91 15.98
C ASN A 272 5.70 21.26 17.07
N GLY A 273 5.67 20.47 18.15
CA GLY A 273 4.75 20.68 19.29
C GLY A 273 3.34 20.10 19.09
N TYR A 274 3.04 19.57 17.92
CA TYR A 274 1.73 19.01 17.59
C TYR A 274 1.54 17.59 18.15
N SER A 275 0.30 17.28 18.57
CA SER A 275 -0.08 15.95 19.04
C SER A 275 -0.62 15.12 17.89
N THR A 276 -0.01 13.96 17.64
CA THR A 276 -0.45 13.05 16.57
C THR A 276 -1.93 12.67 16.73
N ASP A 277 -2.68 12.86 15.65
CA ASP A 277 -4.05 12.36 15.49
C ASP A 277 -4.05 10.90 14.99
N GLY A 278 -5.11 10.15 15.29
CA GLY A 278 -5.20 8.71 15.04
C GLY A 278 -5.94 8.29 13.77
N HIS A 279 -6.37 9.24 12.92
CA HIS A 279 -7.22 8.91 11.76
C HIS A 279 -6.43 8.28 10.60
N ASP A 280 -5.20 8.72 10.33
CA ASP A 280 -4.44 8.17 9.21
C ASP A 280 -2.92 8.28 9.39
N LEU A 281 -2.25 7.26 8.85
CA LEU A 281 -0.81 7.22 8.62
C LEU A 281 -0.54 6.52 7.30
N ILE A 282 0.35 7.12 6.50
CA ILE A 282 0.89 6.53 5.27
C ILE A 282 2.40 6.45 5.37
N LEU A 283 2.96 5.27 5.13
CA LEU A 283 4.39 5.10 4.89
C LEU A 283 4.66 5.19 3.39
N LEU A 284 5.59 6.07 3.03
CA LEU A 284 5.96 6.35 1.65
C LEU A 284 7.12 5.44 1.19
N PRO A 285 7.25 5.17 -0.11
CA PRO A 285 8.32 4.32 -0.65
C PRO A 285 9.74 4.86 -0.40
N ASP A 286 9.88 6.16 -0.15
CA ASP A 286 11.13 6.85 0.20
C ASP A 286 11.46 6.77 1.71
N GLY A 287 10.72 5.96 2.48
CA GLY A 287 10.93 5.76 3.91
C GLY A 287 10.31 6.85 4.79
N HIS A 288 9.69 7.86 4.18
CA HIS A 288 9.00 8.93 4.90
C HIS A 288 7.64 8.46 5.46
N ALA A 289 7.10 9.23 6.40
CA ALA A 289 5.76 8.99 6.96
C ALA A 289 4.90 10.25 6.91
N VAL A 290 3.65 10.11 6.46
CA VAL A 290 2.66 11.19 6.46
C VAL A 290 1.67 10.98 7.59
N LEU A 291 1.44 12.02 8.38
CA LEU A 291 0.61 12.01 9.58
C LEU A 291 -0.27 13.27 9.65
N MET A 292 -1.22 13.23 10.58
CA MET A 292 -2.12 14.35 10.87
C MET A 292 -2.05 14.78 12.33
N SER A 293 -2.43 16.03 12.58
CA SER A 293 -2.72 16.54 13.93
C SER A 293 -3.90 17.49 13.85
N TYR A 294 -4.66 17.57 14.93
CA TYR A 294 -5.57 18.68 15.16
C TYR A 294 -4.85 19.82 15.89
N ASP A 295 -5.25 21.05 15.60
CA ASP A 295 -4.69 22.25 16.22
C ASP A 295 -5.80 23.16 16.75
N PRO A 296 -6.22 23.02 18.02
CA PRO A 296 -7.22 23.88 18.62
C PRO A 296 -6.64 25.26 18.97
N GLN A 297 -7.31 26.33 18.56
CA GLN A 297 -6.93 27.72 18.81
C GLN A 297 -8.10 28.48 19.45
N VAL A 298 -7.82 29.49 20.29
CA VAL A 298 -8.86 30.41 20.76
C VAL A 298 -9.05 31.50 19.71
N ALA A 299 -10.27 31.65 19.19
CA ALA A 299 -10.58 32.63 18.16
C ALA A 299 -11.85 33.44 18.48
N ASP A 300 -11.86 34.68 18.02
CA ASP A 300 -13.03 35.56 18.07
C ASP A 300 -13.90 35.33 16.82
N LEU A 301 -15.05 34.69 17.01
CA LEU A 301 -16.05 34.45 15.96
C LEU A 301 -17.23 35.42 16.04
N SER A 302 -17.16 36.50 16.84
CA SER A 302 -18.28 37.43 17.02
C SER A 302 -18.74 38.08 15.72
N ALA A 303 -17.81 38.36 14.79
CA ALA A 303 -18.13 38.85 13.45
C ALA A 303 -18.95 37.84 12.61
N LEU A 304 -18.89 36.56 12.94
CA LEU A 304 -19.67 35.47 12.34
C LEU A 304 -20.90 35.10 13.19
N GLY A 305 -21.26 35.94 14.18
CA GLY A 305 -22.35 35.68 15.13
C GLY A 305 -22.01 34.65 16.21
N GLY A 306 -20.75 34.21 16.27
CA GLY A 306 -20.26 33.26 17.25
C GLY A 306 -19.73 33.89 18.53
N ARG A 307 -19.02 33.09 19.33
CA ARG A 307 -18.41 33.56 20.58
C ARG A 307 -17.08 34.26 20.30
N SER A 308 -16.73 35.27 21.10
CA SER A 308 -15.45 35.96 21.00
C SER A 308 -14.25 35.17 21.54
N ASN A 309 -14.50 34.01 22.13
CA ASN A 309 -13.50 33.11 22.71
C ASN A 309 -13.81 31.64 22.37
N ALA A 310 -14.27 31.37 21.16
CA ALA A 310 -14.52 30.00 20.71
C ALA A 310 -13.20 29.23 20.59
N ILE A 311 -13.22 27.93 20.90
CA ILE A 311 -12.14 27.03 20.54
C ILE A 311 -12.40 26.57 19.11
N VAL A 312 -11.54 26.94 18.17
CA VAL A 312 -11.63 26.54 16.77
C VAL A 312 -10.55 25.53 16.46
N ILE A 313 -10.91 24.42 15.82
CA ILE A 313 -10.01 23.30 15.58
C ILE A 313 -9.59 23.30 14.12
N GLY A 314 -8.30 23.55 13.88
CA GLY A 314 -7.66 23.39 12.58
C GLY A 314 -7.03 22.01 12.42
N LEU A 315 -6.50 21.76 11.23
CA LEU A 315 -5.86 20.52 10.83
C LEU A 315 -4.43 20.80 10.36
N ILE A 316 -3.52 19.90 10.72
CA ILE A 316 -2.13 19.91 10.29
C ILE A 316 -1.85 18.58 9.59
N ILE A 317 -1.14 18.64 8.46
CA ILE A 317 -0.55 17.48 7.78
C ILE A 317 0.96 17.62 7.87
N GLN A 318 1.65 16.58 8.31
CA GLN A 318 3.11 16.55 8.33
C GLN A 318 3.65 15.37 7.54
N GLU A 319 4.75 15.61 6.85
CA GLU A 319 5.61 14.55 6.34
C GLU A 319 6.90 14.53 7.16
N LEU A 320 7.23 13.36 7.68
CA LEU A 320 8.45 13.10 8.42
C LEU A 320 9.42 12.32 7.54
N ASP A 321 10.69 12.71 7.56
CA ASP A 321 11.73 11.91 6.94
C ASP A 321 12.07 10.64 7.75
N GLU A 322 13.01 9.84 7.24
CA GLU A 322 13.49 8.62 7.93
C GLU A 322 13.99 8.89 9.35
N GLY A 323 14.60 10.07 9.56
CA GLY A 323 15.11 10.59 10.83
C GLY A 323 14.04 11.18 11.75
N LYS A 324 12.77 11.16 11.32
CA LYS A 324 11.60 11.71 12.01
C LYS A 324 11.62 13.25 12.11
N ASP A 325 12.37 13.94 11.25
CA ASP A 325 12.32 15.40 11.13
C ASP A 325 11.16 15.82 10.21
N VAL A 326 10.44 16.89 10.57
CA VAL A 326 9.32 17.42 9.78
C VAL A 326 9.87 18.15 8.56
N VAL A 327 9.68 17.57 7.38
CA VAL A 327 10.16 18.09 6.08
C VAL A 327 9.05 18.70 5.21
N PHE A 328 7.79 18.52 5.61
CA PHE A 328 6.64 19.21 5.05
C PHE A 328 5.62 19.44 6.18
N GLN A 329 5.03 20.63 6.23
CA GLN A 329 3.95 20.96 7.17
C GLN A 329 2.93 21.85 6.48
N TRP A 330 1.72 21.31 6.30
CA TRP A 330 0.58 22.00 5.74
C TRP A 330 -0.45 22.27 6.83
N ARG A 331 -1.01 23.49 6.87
CA ARG A 331 -1.90 23.94 7.93
C ARG A 331 -3.20 24.43 7.32
N SER A 332 -4.34 23.90 7.76
CA SER A 332 -5.64 24.35 7.26
C SER A 332 -5.90 25.83 7.52
N TRP A 333 -5.26 26.41 8.54
CA TRP A 333 -5.31 27.84 8.86
C TRP A 333 -4.86 28.75 7.72
N ASP A 334 -3.91 28.27 6.92
CA ASP A 334 -3.30 29.06 5.86
C ASP A 334 -4.02 28.87 4.52
N HIS A 335 -4.89 27.85 4.40
CA HIS A 335 -5.47 27.41 3.14
C HIS A 335 -7.00 27.37 3.11
N PHE A 336 -7.66 27.31 4.27
CA PHE A 336 -9.12 27.22 4.38
C PHE A 336 -9.70 28.35 5.22
N GLN A 337 -10.98 28.63 5.01
CA GLN A 337 -11.74 29.56 5.85
C GLN A 337 -12.60 28.79 6.86
N ILE A 338 -12.76 29.32 8.07
CA ILE A 338 -13.65 28.73 9.09
C ILE A 338 -15.08 28.58 8.55
N THR A 339 -15.50 29.51 7.69
CA THR A 339 -16.82 29.51 7.02
C THR A 339 -16.99 28.46 5.94
N ASP A 340 -15.97 27.66 5.63
CA ASP A 340 -16.07 26.55 4.68
C ASP A 340 -16.86 25.37 5.26
N VAL A 341 -17.03 25.33 6.58
CA VAL A 341 -17.88 24.35 7.26
C VAL A 341 -19.32 24.42 6.75
N VAL A 342 -19.95 23.27 6.49
CA VAL A 342 -21.28 23.23 5.85
C VAL A 342 -22.40 23.18 6.88
N SER A 343 -22.43 22.11 7.70
CA SER A 343 -23.60 21.74 8.50
C SER A 343 -23.45 21.98 10.01
N HIS A 344 -22.29 22.48 10.45
CA HIS A 344 -22.00 22.72 11.86
C HIS A 344 -22.11 24.19 12.21
N SER A 345 -22.62 24.48 13.42
CA SER A 345 -22.82 25.84 13.89
C SER A 345 -21.50 26.51 14.28
N LEU A 346 -21.33 27.77 13.88
CA LEU A 346 -20.22 28.63 14.31
C LEU A 346 -20.47 29.33 15.66
N THR A 347 -21.64 29.11 16.27
CA THR A 347 -22.04 29.78 17.53
C THR A 347 -21.75 28.96 18.79
N THR A 348 -21.26 27.74 18.63
CA THR A 348 -20.89 26.84 19.72
C THR A 348 -19.59 27.28 20.41
N ALA A 349 -19.31 26.70 21.57
CA ALA A 349 -18.07 26.95 22.30
C ALA A 349 -16.84 26.33 21.61
N VAL A 350 -17.06 25.24 20.88
CA VAL A 350 -16.05 24.51 20.11
C VAL A 350 -16.54 24.41 18.68
N VAL A 351 -15.70 24.78 17.73
CA VAL A 351 -15.97 24.74 16.28
C VAL A 351 -14.87 23.92 15.62
N ASP A 352 -15.20 22.70 15.22
CA ASP A 352 -14.35 21.91 14.34
C ASP A 352 -14.81 22.13 12.90
N TYR A 353 -14.04 22.92 12.13
CA TYR A 353 -14.48 23.36 10.81
C TYR A 353 -13.97 22.44 9.69
N VAL A 354 -12.88 21.69 9.91
CA VAL A 354 -12.26 20.80 8.91
C VAL A 354 -12.63 19.34 9.17
N HIS A 355 -12.31 18.85 10.36
CA HIS A 355 -12.34 17.44 10.74
C HIS A 355 -11.73 16.51 9.67
N GLY A 356 -10.41 16.59 9.51
CA GLY A 356 -9.66 15.76 8.57
C GLY A 356 -9.58 14.30 9.04
N ASN A 357 -10.09 13.35 8.27
CA ASN A 357 -10.25 11.95 8.73
C ASN A 357 -9.63 10.88 7.82
N SER A 358 -9.02 11.28 6.71
CA SER A 358 -8.17 10.43 5.89
C SER A 358 -7.29 11.26 4.97
N ILE A 359 -6.11 10.74 4.70
CA ILE A 359 -5.19 11.22 3.67
C ILE A 359 -4.86 10.05 2.75
N ASP A 360 -4.74 10.29 1.45
CA ASP A 360 -4.16 9.36 0.50
C ASP A 360 -3.07 10.02 -0.35
N VAL A 361 -2.21 9.22 -0.97
CA VAL A 361 -1.22 9.68 -1.96
C VAL A 361 -1.69 9.30 -3.35
N ASP A 362 -1.98 10.31 -4.16
CA ASP A 362 -2.39 10.15 -5.55
C ASP A 362 -1.19 9.62 -6.40
N PRO A 363 -1.38 8.93 -7.54
CA PRO A 363 -0.27 8.43 -8.35
C PRO A 363 0.70 9.49 -8.88
N ASP A 364 0.29 10.77 -8.90
CA ASP A 364 1.16 11.90 -9.22
C ASP A 364 1.95 12.44 -8.01
N GLY A 365 1.84 11.77 -6.86
CA GLY A 365 2.57 12.07 -5.63
C GLY A 365 1.94 13.15 -4.74
N ASN A 366 0.79 13.71 -5.13
CA ASN A 366 0.08 14.71 -4.35
C ASN A 366 -0.85 14.09 -3.30
N PHE A 367 -1.25 14.87 -2.31
CA PHE A 367 -2.13 14.38 -1.25
C PHE A 367 -3.60 14.57 -1.61
N LEU A 368 -4.44 13.59 -1.25
CA LEU A 368 -5.88 13.74 -1.18
C LEU A 368 -6.30 13.78 0.29
N LEU A 369 -6.95 14.86 0.70
CA LEU A 369 -7.46 15.05 2.06
C LEU A 369 -8.98 14.91 2.07
N SER A 370 -9.52 14.10 2.98
CA SER A 370 -10.94 14.09 3.32
C SER A 370 -11.22 15.04 4.49
N SER A 371 -11.99 16.11 4.22
CA SER A 371 -12.45 17.06 5.22
C SER A 371 -13.92 16.82 5.52
N ARG A 372 -14.18 16.07 6.60
CA ARG A 372 -15.51 15.57 6.96
C ARG A 372 -16.51 16.71 7.15
N HIS A 373 -16.14 17.75 7.89
CA HIS A 373 -17.07 18.83 8.26
C HIS A 373 -17.31 19.85 7.14
N MET A 374 -16.48 19.80 6.10
CA MET A 374 -16.62 20.58 4.88
C MET A 374 -17.40 19.82 3.78
N ASN A 375 -17.70 18.52 3.98
CA ASN A 375 -18.21 17.63 2.93
C ASN A 375 -17.35 17.69 1.66
N GLU A 376 -16.03 17.61 1.84
CA GLU A 376 -15.09 17.96 0.78
C GLU A 376 -13.88 17.03 0.72
N VAL A 377 -13.44 16.75 -0.50
CA VAL A 377 -12.13 16.18 -0.82
C VAL A 377 -11.24 17.26 -1.43
N THR A 378 -10.07 17.48 -0.86
CA THR A 378 -9.08 18.45 -1.36
C THR A 378 -7.84 17.74 -1.90
N LYS A 379 -7.38 18.10 -3.10
CA LYS A 379 -6.05 17.70 -3.57
C LYS A 379 -5.02 18.77 -3.25
N ILE A 380 -3.93 18.38 -2.61
CA ILE A 380 -2.86 19.28 -2.11
C ILE A 380 -1.55 18.88 -2.77
N SER A 381 -0.85 19.87 -3.32
CA SER A 381 0.49 19.68 -3.87
C SER A 381 1.46 19.27 -2.75
N ARG A 382 2.03 18.06 -2.82
CA ARG A 382 3.13 17.65 -1.91
C ARG A 382 4.40 18.48 -2.15
N THR A 383 4.51 19.05 -3.36
CA THR A 383 5.66 19.84 -3.77
C THR A 383 5.59 21.28 -3.27
N THR A 384 4.42 21.93 -3.33
CA THR A 384 4.25 23.37 -3.07
C THR A 384 3.34 23.69 -1.89
N GLY A 385 2.59 22.71 -1.37
CA GLY A 385 1.57 22.93 -0.33
C GLY A 385 0.30 23.60 -0.85
N GLU A 386 0.23 23.96 -2.13
CA GLU A 386 -0.95 24.61 -2.71
C GLU A 386 -2.12 23.64 -2.84
N VAL A 387 -3.34 24.17 -2.68
CA VAL A 387 -4.57 23.47 -3.01
C VAL A 387 -4.72 23.42 -4.52
N LEU A 388 -4.67 22.22 -5.10
CA LEU A 388 -4.77 22.00 -6.55
C LEU A 388 -6.22 21.98 -7.02
N TRP A 389 -7.11 21.35 -6.24
CA TRP A 389 -8.56 21.41 -6.46
C TRP A 389 -9.36 20.99 -5.23
N ARG A 390 -10.65 21.35 -5.23
CA ARG A 390 -11.63 21.05 -4.16
C ARG A 390 -12.88 20.40 -4.77
N LEU A 391 -13.23 19.19 -4.32
CA LEU A 391 -14.38 18.39 -4.75
C LEU A 391 -15.41 18.30 -3.62
N GLY A 392 -16.62 18.79 -3.87
CA GLY A 392 -17.67 18.89 -2.85
C GLY A 392 -17.57 20.16 -1.99
N GLY A 393 -18.42 20.25 -0.97
CA GLY A 393 -18.42 21.38 -0.03
C GLY A 393 -18.81 22.73 -0.62
N ARG A 394 -18.53 23.80 0.15
CA ARG A 394 -18.87 25.19 -0.22
C ARG A 394 -18.03 25.74 -1.37
N ASN A 395 -16.81 25.25 -1.53
CA ASN A 395 -15.86 25.69 -2.54
C ASN A 395 -15.69 24.66 -3.67
N ASN A 396 -16.74 23.87 -3.91
CA ASN A 396 -16.76 22.83 -4.93
C ASN A 396 -16.39 23.38 -6.31
N GLN A 397 -15.46 22.71 -6.98
CA GLN A 397 -15.06 23.04 -8.35
C GLN A 397 -15.61 22.06 -9.40
N PHE A 398 -16.26 20.98 -8.97
CA PHE A 398 -16.63 19.88 -9.87
C PHE A 398 -18.14 19.81 -10.13
N THR A 399 -18.51 19.48 -11.37
CA THR A 399 -19.87 19.10 -11.69
C THR A 399 -20.09 17.62 -11.37
N PHE A 400 -21.03 17.32 -10.48
CA PHE A 400 -21.41 15.94 -10.18
C PHE A 400 -22.36 15.40 -11.25
N ILE A 401 -22.04 14.23 -11.79
CA ILE A 401 -22.83 13.52 -12.79
C ILE A 401 -23.32 12.22 -12.17
N ASN A 402 -24.60 11.90 -12.39
CA ASN A 402 -25.28 10.70 -11.85
C ASN A 402 -25.38 10.62 -10.32
N ASP A 403 -25.14 11.73 -9.60
CA ASP A 403 -25.44 11.83 -8.17
C ASP A 403 -26.16 13.12 -7.82
N ALA A 404 -27.46 13.04 -7.61
CA ALA A 404 -28.28 14.16 -7.19
C ALA A 404 -28.26 14.38 -5.66
N ILE A 405 -27.67 13.44 -4.90
CA ILE A 405 -27.71 13.42 -3.44
C ILE A 405 -26.47 14.11 -2.85
N LEU A 406 -25.31 13.92 -3.51
CA LEU A 406 -23.98 14.32 -3.05
C LEU A 406 -23.58 13.64 -1.74
N PHE A 407 -22.28 13.46 -1.53
CA PHE A 407 -21.77 12.90 -0.28
C PHE A 407 -21.77 13.94 0.84
N SER A 408 -21.86 13.47 2.09
CA SER A 408 -21.65 14.30 3.28
C SER A 408 -20.95 13.52 4.40
N HIS A 409 -20.07 14.22 5.11
CA HIS A 409 -19.30 13.71 6.25
C HIS A 409 -18.54 12.42 5.94
N GLN A 410 -18.00 12.32 4.72
CA GLN A 410 -17.37 11.13 4.19
C GLN A 410 -16.11 10.71 4.95
N HIS A 411 -15.78 9.43 4.88
CA HIS A 411 -14.56 8.83 5.42
C HIS A 411 -13.82 8.04 4.33
N ASP A 412 -12.54 7.80 4.59
CA ASP A 412 -11.69 6.86 3.85
C ASP A 412 -11.67 7.14 2.34
N VAL A 413 -11.33 8.38 2.00
CA VAL A 413 -11.17 8.79 0.61
C VAL A 413 -9.89 8.18 0.06
N ARG A 414 -10.02 7.34 -0.97
CA ARG A 414 -8.89 6.62 -1.59
C ARG A 414 -8.89 6.77 -3.09
N ARG A 415 -7.71 6.94 -3.68
CA ARG A 415 -7.52 6.84 -5.14
C ARG A 415 -7.33 5.38 -5.54
N LEU A 416 -8.11 4.94 -6.51
CA LEU A 416 -7.97 3.64 -7.14
C LEU A 416 -6.95 3.67 -8.30
N PRO A 417 -6.33 2.53 -8.66
CA PRO A 417 -5.38 2.45 -9.77
C PRO A 417 -5.92 2.90 -11.14
N ASN A 418 -7.24 2.88 -11.33
CA ASN A 418 -7.90 3.37 -12.55
C ASN A 418 -8.16 4.89 -12.54
N GLY A 419 -7.71 5.61 -11.51
CA GLY A 419 -7.90 7.05 -11.35
C GLY A 419 -9.23 7.44 -10.66
N HIS A 420 -10.11 6.49 -10.35
CA HIS A 420 -11.35 6.78 -9.63
C HIS A 420 -11.09 7.04 -8.14
N ILE A 421 -12.04 7.71 -7.48
CA ILE A 421 -12.01 7.92 -6.03
C ILE A 421 -13.12 7.09 -5.37
N THR A 422 -12.78 6.31 -4.37
CA THR A 422 -13.74 5.66 -3.46
C THR A 422 -13.85 6.40 -2.14
N MET A 423 -15.01 6.33 -1.52
CA MET A 423 -15.24 6.84 -0.17
C MET A 423 -16.41 6.14 0.51
N PHE A 424 -16.41 6.16 1.84
CA PHE A 424 -17.60 5.86 2.64
C PHE A 424 -18.35 7.16 2.91
N ASP A 425 -19.52 7.33 2.29
CA ASP A 425 -20.39 8.48 2.46
C ASP A 425 -21.35 8.23 3.62
N ASN A 426 -21.05 8.83 4.78
CA ASN A 426 -21.82 8.65 5.99
C ASN A 426 -23.23 9.23 5.87
N GLY A 427 -23.40 10.34 5.14
CA GLY A 427 -24.71 10.94 4.89
C GLY A 427 -25.26 11.75 6.07
N ASN A 428 -24.41 12.27 6.94
CA ASN A 428 -24.86 13.12 8.06
C ASN A 428 -25.56 14.37 7.51
N PHE A 429 -26.57 14.85 8.24
CA PHE A 429 -27.45 15.96 7.85
C PHE A 429 -28.26 15.76 6.54
N ARG A 430 -28.17 14.59 5.90
CA ARG A 430 -29.03 14.18 4.78
C ARG A 430 -30.42 13.78 5.27
N GLN A 431 -31.45 14.01 4.45
CA GLN A 431 -32.81 13.54 4.69
C GLN A 431 -33.37 12.81 3.45
N PRO A 432 -33.78 11.53 3.54
CA PRO A 432 -33.63 10.63 4.70
C PRO A 432 -32.16 10.26 4.96
N GLN A 433 -31.84 9.89 6.21
CA GLN A 433 -30.49 9.46 6.57
C GLN A 433 -30.21 8.04 6.08
N PHE A 434 -29.09 7.89 5.36
CA PHE A 434 -28.50 6.61 5.01
C PHE A 434 -27.02 6.82 4.68
N SER A 435 -26.21 5.79 4.92
CA SER A 435 -24.82 5.73 4.50
C SER A 435 -24.68 4.86 3.25
N ARG A 436 -23.65 5.12 2.44
CA ARG A 436 -23.33 4.33 1.25
C ARG A 436 -21.83 4.25 1.02
N ALA A 437 -21.39 3.18 0.39
CA ALA A 437 -20.12 3.18 -0.32
C ALA A 437 -20.32 3.87 -1.68
N ALA A 438 -19.40 4.73 -2.11
CA ALA A 438 -19.49 5.44 -3.38
C ALA A 438 -18.14 5.42 -4.13
N GLU A 439 -18.21 5.39 -5.45
CA GLU A 439 -17.05 5.52 -6.35
C GLU A 439 -17.35 6.55 -7.44
N TYR A 440 -16.42 7.51 -7.61
CA TYR A 440 -16.50 8.56 -8.61
C TYR A 440 -15.35 8.46 -9.61
N ALA A 441 -15.69 8.48 -10.90
CA ALA A 441 -14.71 8.77 -11.95
C ALA A 441 -14.45 10.28 -11.99
N ILE A 442 -13.18 10.68 -11.86
CA ILE A 442 -12.76 12.08 -11.75
C ILE A 442 -12.10 12.52 -13.06
N ASP A 443 -12.64 13.56 -13.67
CA ASP A 443 -11.97 14.30 -14.74
C ASP A 443 -11.48 15.64 -14.17
N GLU A 444 -10.18 15.73 -13.92
CA GLU A 444 -9.56 16.92 -13.34
C GLU A 444 -9.46 18.10 -14.33
N MET A 445 -9.56 17.85 -15.64
CA MET A 445 -9.49 18.88 -16.68
C MET A 445 -10.87 19.49 -16.93
N GLN A 446 -11.89 18.66 -17.12
CA GLN A 446 -13.28 19.10 -17.29
C GLN A 446 -13.95 19.44 -15.96
N LYS A 447 -13.30 19.14 -14.83
CA LYS A 447 -13.84 19.26 -13.48
C LYS A 447 -15.19 18.58 -13.36
N THR A 448 -15.23 17.28 -13.68
CA THR A 448 -16.41 16.45 -13.48
C THR A 448 -16.14 15.29 -12.53
N ALA A 449 -17.14 14.95 -11.72
CA ALA A 449 -17.13 13.80 -10.83
C ALA A 449 -18.36 12.94 -11.15
N THR A 450 -18.15 11.85 -11.88
CA THR A 450 -19.25 10.97 -12.29
C THR A 450 -19.39 9.83 -11.30
N LEU A 451 -20.55 9.70 -10.63
CA LEU A 451 -20.85 8.53 -9.80
C LEU A 451 -20.96 7.31 -10.72
N VAL A 452 -20.00 6.40 -10.62
CA VAL A 452 -19.93 5.19 -11.44
C VAL A 452 -20.39 3.95 -10.70
N TRP A 453 -20.37 3.99 -9.36
CA TRP A 453 -20.86 2.90 -8.53
C TRP A 453 -21.25 3.42 -7.14
N GLN A 454 -22.27 2.80 -6.54
CA GLN A 454 -22.60 2.98 -5.13
C GLN A 454 -23.21 1.70 -4.55
N TYR A 455 -23.12 1.53 -3.24
CA TYR A 455 -23.83 0.48 -2.52
C TYR A 455 -24.42 1.00 -1.21
N ARG A 456 -25.71 0.76 -1.01
CA ARG A 456 -26.49 1.04 0.20
C ARG A 456 -27.27 -0.19 0.59
N LEU A 457 -27.46 -0.41 1.89
CA LEU A 457 -28.26 -1.53 2.39
C LEU A 457 -29.75 -1.29 2.11
N ASN A 458 -30.51 -2.38 2.04
CA ASN A 458 -31.97 -2.35 2.00
C ASN A 458 -32.52 -3.29 3.08
N PRO A 459 -33.15 -2.78 4.16
CA PRO A 459 -33.41 -1.36 4.43
C PRO A 459 -32.13 -0.54 4.66
N ASP A 460 -32.24 0.77 4.49
CA ASP A 460 -31.12 1.70 4.67
C ASP A 460 -30.56 1.63 6.10
N VAL A 461 -29.24 1.78 6.20
CA VAL A 461 -28.50 1.87 7.45
C VAL A 461 -27.75 3.19 7.46
N PHE A 462 -27.63 3.80 8.63
CA PHE A 462 -26.90 5.05 8.84
C PHE A 462 -25.81 4.84 9.88
N SER A 463 -24.57 5.19 9.52
CA SER A 463 -23.42 5.26 10.42
C SER A 463 -22.99 6.72 10.57
N VAL A 464 -23.11 7.26 11.78
CA VAL A 464 -22.79 8.66 12.07
C VAL A 464 -21.30 9.00 11.88
N ALA A 465 -20.40 8.03 12.03
CA ALA A 465 -18.97 8.21 11.94
C ALA A 465 -18.29 6.92 11.47
N PHE A 466 -17.00 7.02 11.16
CA PHE A 466 -16.16 5.91 10.74
C PHE A 466 -16.62 5.29 9.42
N GLY A 467 -15.98 4.19 9.04
CA GLY A 467 -16.31 3.45 7.84
C GLY A 467 -15.23 3.57 6.77
N SER A 468 -15.22 2.61 5.86
CA SER A 468 -14.21 2.49 4.81
C SER A 468 -14.72 1.67 3.64
N VAL A 469 -14.10 1.87 2.47
CA VAL A 469 -14.41 1.16 1.24
C VAL A 469 -13.10 0.75 0.57
N GLN A 470 -12.94 -0.54 0.32
CA GLN A 470 -11.80 -1.07 -0.41
C GLN A 470 -12.26 -1.84 -1.63
N ARG A 471 -11.87 -1.38 -2.82
CA ARG A 471 -12.10 -2.06 -4.10
C ARG A 471 -11.00 -3.09 -4.36
N PHE A 472 -11.37 -4.28 -4.82
CA PHE A 472 -10.44 -5.34 -5.21
C PHE A 472 -10.35 -5.54 -6.73
N SER A 473 -9.31 -6.23 -7.18
CA SER A 473 -9.04 -6.51 -8.60
C SER A 473 -10.08 -7.39 -9.27
N ASN A 474 -10.80 -8.24 -8.51
CA ASN A 474 -11.94 -9.01 -9.00
C ASN A 474 -13.23 -8.18 -9.12
N GLY A 475 -13.17 -6.89 -8.78
CA GLY A 475 -14.31 -5.96 -8.81
C GLY A 475 -15.14 -5.94 -7.53
N ASN A 476 -14.95 -6.88 -6.59
CA ASN A 476 -15.65 -6.84 -5.30
C ASN A 476 -15.23 -5.61 -4.49
N SER A 477 -16.09 -5.21 -3.56
CA SER A 477 -15.81 -4.15 -2.60
C SER A 477 -16.03 -4.64 -1.18
N LEU A 478 -15.03 -4.49 -0.31
CA LEU A 478 -15.20 -4.59 1.14
C LEU A 478 -15.68 -3.24 1.66
N ILE A 479 -16.75 -3.26 2.44
CA ILE A 479 -17.37 -2.08 3.05
C ILE A 479 -17.36 -2.28 4.56
N CYS A 480 -16.75 -1.35 5.27
CA CYS A 480 -16.88 -1.22 6.71
C CYS A 480 -17.96 -0.17 7.00
N TRP A 481 -18.97 -0.55 7.77
CA TRP A 481 -20.11 0.32 8.11
C TRP A 481 -19.88 1.13 9.39
N GLY A 482 -18.63 1.22 9.85
CA GLY A 482 -18.24 2.09 10.96
C GLY A 482 -18.96 1.73 12.28
N ALA A 483 -19.74 2.69 12.78
CA ALA A 483 -20.56 2.54 13.98
C ALA A 483 -21.86 1.75 13.77
N ALA A 484 -22.21 1.39 12.52
CA ALA A 484 -23.43 0.67 12.20
C ALA A 484 -23.24 -0.85 12.06
N LYS A 485 -24.33 -1.55 11.71
CA LYS A 485 -24.35 -3.01 11.51
C LYS A 485 -24.95 -3.38 10.14
N PRO A 486 -24.46 -4.46 9.49
CA PRO A 486 -23.34 -5.32 9.90
C PRO A 486 -22.02 -4.55 9.97
N THR A 487 -21.04 -5.02 10.74
CA THR A 487 -19.76 -4.31 10.88
C THR A 487 -19.03 -4.23 9.54
N LEU A 488 -18.92 -5.36 8.84
CA LEU A 488 -18.32 -5.48 7.51
C LEU A 488 -19.26 -6.19 6.55
N MET A 489 -19.15 -5.83 5.28
CA MET A 489 -19.80 -6.54 4.18
C MET A 489 -18.91 -6.51 2.94
N GLU A 490 -18.74 -7.65 2.29
CA GLU A 490 -18.18 -7.70 0.94
C GLU A 490 -19.30 -7.89 -0.08
N VAL A 491 -19.25 -7.12 -1.16
CA VAL A 491 -20.22 -7.18 -2.26
C VAL A 491 -19.52 -7.34 -3.60
N ALA A 492 -20.13 -8.10 -4.50
CA ALA A 492 -19.75 -8.15 -5.91
C ALA A 492 -20.11 -6.83 -6.63
N PRO A 493 -19.58 -6.57 -7.84
CA PRO A 493 -19.91 -5.37 -8.61
C PRO A 493 -21.41 -5.11 -8.81
N ASP A 494 -22.21 -6.18 -8.90
CA ASP A 494 -23.67 -6.13 -9.08
C ASP A 494 -24.45 -5.92 -7.76
N GLY A 495 -23.76 -5.83 -6.62
CA GLY A 495 -24.35 -5.67 -5.29
C GLY A 495 -24.70 -6.99 -4.59
N THR A 496 -24.40 -8.15 -5.19
CA THR A 496 -24.58 -9.45 -4.52
C THR A 496 -23.68 -9.53 -3.29
N ILE A 497 -24.24 -9.89 -2.15
CA ILE A 497 -23.49 -10.04 -0.90
C ILE A 497 -22.63 -11.30 -0.98
N ILE A 498 -21.32 -11.13 -0.80
CA ILE A 498 -20.32 -12.21 -0.81
C ILE A 498 -20.02 -12.69 0.60
N SER A 499 -19.89 -11.76 1.55
CA SER A 499 -19.72 -12.08 2.96
C SER A 499 -20.22 -10.94 3.84
N ALA A 500 -20.52 -11.25 5.11
CA ALA A 500 -20.86 -10.26 6.12
C ALA A 500 -20.24 -10.67 7.46
N LEU A 501 -19.78 -9.69 8.24
CA LEU A 501 -19.22 -9.89 9.57
C LEU A 501 -19.79 -8.84 10.53
N SER A 502 -20.15 -9.25 11.74
CA SER A 502 -20.63 -8.36 12.80
C SER A 502 -19.92 -8.66 14.12
N LEU A 503 -19.33 -7.62 14.70
CA LEU A 503 -18.94 -7.63 16.12
C LEU A 503 -20.19 -7.52 17.00
N ASN A 504 -20.03 -7.77 18.29
CA ASN A 504 -21.06 -7.55 19.31
C ASN A 504 -21.82 -6.21 19.15
N PRO A 505 -23.12 -6.17 19.51
CA PRO A 505 -23.84 -4.90 19.66
C PRO A 505 -23.07 -3.93 20.57
N GLY A 506 -23.00 -2.65 20.19
CA GLY A 506 -22.24 -1.63 20.92
C GLY A 506 -20.74 -1.60 20.64
N VAL A 507 -20.23 -2.53 19.82
CA VAL A 507 -18.83 -2.55 19.35
C VAL A 507 -18.77 -2.11 17.90
N ALA A 508 -17.98 -1.07 17.62
CA ALA A 508 -17.69 -0.56 16.29
C ALA A 508 -16.27 -0.93 15.85
N THR A 509 -15.93 -0.55 14.62
CA THR A 509 -14.54 -0.38 14.20
C THR A 509 -14.39 0.96 13.49
N TYR A 510 -13.23 1.58 13.62
CA TYR A 510 -12.90 2.81 12.88
C TYR A 510 -12.79 2.55 11.38
N ARG A 511 -12.01 1.53 11.00
CA ARG A 511 -11.72 1.14 9.62
C ARG A 511 -11.52 -0.36 9.57
N ALA A 512 -11.81 -0.96 8.42
CA ALA A 512 -11.39 -2.33 8.16
C ALA A 512 -10.93 -2.46 6.72
N VAL A 513 -9.87 -3.23 6.54
CA VAL A 513 -9.20 -3.44 5.25
C VAL A 513 -8.81 -4.90 5.10
N ARG A 514 -8.56 -5.34 3.88
CA ARG A 514 -8.11 -6.69 3.56
C ARG A 514 -6.77 -6.64 2.85
N PHE A 515 -5.86 -7.49 3.30
CA PHE A 515 -4.56 -7.70 2.67
C PHE A 515 -4.20 -9.18 2.64
N GLU A 516 -3.41 -9.60 1.66
CA GLU A 516 -2.70 -10.87 1.75
C GLU A 516 -1.70 -10.78 2.90
N TRP A 517 -1.80 -11.73 3.83
CA TRP A 517 -0.95 -11.80 5.03
C TRP A 517 -0.53 -13.26 5.25
N PRO A 518 0.64 -13.57 5.84
CA PRO A 518 1.81 -12.70 5.93
C PRO A 518 2.16 -12.05 4.57
N PRO A 519 2.89 -10.92 4.56
CA PRO A 519 3.08 -10.19 3.32
C PRO A 519 3.92 -11.04 2.35
N VAL A 520 3.57 -10.96 1.07
CA VAL A 520 4.18 -11.78 0.02
C VAL A 520 5.34 -11.03 -0.63
N LYS A 521 6.51 -11.66 -0.67
CA LYS A 521 7.70 -11.22 -1.39
C LYS A 521 7.82 -11.96 -2.71
N SER A 522 8.05 -11.25 -3.81
CA SER A 522 8.13 -11.87 -5.14
C SER A 522 9.47 -12.58 -5.35
N ALA A 523 9.41 -13.80 -5.90
CA ALA A 523 10.60 -14.60 -6.20
C ALA A 523 10.67 -14.99 -7.68
N ALA A 524 11.85 -14.82 -8.27
CA ALA A 524 12.19 -15.35 -9.58
C ALA A 524 12.43 -16.85 -9.44
N VAL A 525 11.75 -17.66 -10.26
CA VAL A 525 11.82 -19.12 -10.17
C VAL A 525 12.12 -19.72 -11.54
N ALA A 526 13.08 -20.64 -11.58
CA ALA A 526 13.35 -21.49 -12.74
C ALA A 526 13.34 -22.97 -12.33
N LEU A 527 12.67 -23.83 -13.11
CA LEU A 527 12.55 -25.26 -12.84
C LEU A 527 13.32 -26.10 -13.86
N PHE A 528 14.10 -27.07 -13.37
CA PHE A 528 14.93 -27.95 -14.18
C PHE A 528 14.66 -29.44 -13.88
N PRO A 529 14.34 -30.26 -14.90
CA PRO A 529 14.15 -29.87 -16.30
C PRO A 529 12.83 -29.09 -16.51
N ALA A 530 12.83 -28.13 -17.44
CA ALA A 530 11.63 -27.39 -17.83
C ALA A 530 10.63 -28.23 -18.66
N THR A 531 11.00 -29.45 -19.05
CA THR A 531 10.10 -30.42 -19.71
C THR A 531 10.01 -31.70 -18.89
N ILE A 532 8.79 -32.09 -18.53
CA ILE A 532 8.49 -33.25 -17.71
C ILE A 532 7.77 -34.29 -18.58
N ASN A 533 8.40 -35.47 -18.71
CA ASN A 533 7.77 -36.64 -19.31
C ASN A 533 7.04 -37.46 -18.24
N MET A 534 5.74 -37.71 -18.40
CA MET A 534 4.96 -38.50 -17.43
C MET A 534 5.39 -39.98 -17.31
N ASP A 535 6.17 -40.51 -18.26
CA ASP A 535 6.72 -41.89 -18.19
C ASP A 535 7.84 -42.03 -17.14
N VAL A 536 8.51 -40.93 -16.79
CA VAL A 536 9.61 -40.94 -15.81
C VAL A 536 9.04 -40.44 -14.48
N ARG A 537 8.88 -41.35 -13.52
CA ARG A 537 8.34 -41.04 -12.19
C ARG A 537 9.41 -40.76 -11.15
N ASP A 538 10.56 -41.41 -11.28
CA ASP A 538 11.69 -41.24 -10.35
C ASP A 538 12.56 -40.04 -10.72
N GLY A 539 13.26 -39.50 -9.71
CA GLY A 539 14.19 -38.40 -9.85
C GLY A 539 13.68 -37.08 -9.29
N TRP A 540 14.34 -36.01 -9.70
CA TRP A 540 14.23 -34.70 -9.07
C TRP A 540 13.88 -33.62 -10.07
N ILE A 541 13.13 -32.63 -9.59
CA ILE A 541 13.01 -31.32 -10.23
C ILE A 541 13.75 -30.33 -9.35
N THR A 542 14.67 -29.59 -9.94
CA THR A 542 15.46 -28.59 -9.24
C THR A 542 14.81 -27.23 -9.48
N ALA A 543 14.48 -26.50 -8.42
CA ALA A 543 14.15 -25.09 -8.51
C ALA A 543 15.38 -24.25 -8.20
N MET A 544 15.60 -23.22 -9.00
CA MET A 544 16.42 -22.07 -8.66
C MET A 544 15.49 -20.93 -8.27
N ILE A 545 15.70 -20.34 -7.11
CA ILE A 545 14.85 -19.33 -6.50
C ILE A 545 15.71 -18.10 -6.17
N GLY A 546 15.33 -16.93 -6.66
CA GLY A 546 15.96 -15.64 -6.33
C GLY A 546 14.90 -14.61 -5.93
N SER A 547 15.29 -13.55 -5.22
CA SER A 547 14.39 -12.43 -4.91
C SER A 547 14.31 -11.52 -6.14
N GLU A 548 13.11 -11.18 -6.61
CA GLU A 548 12.96 -10.34 -7.81
C GLU A 548 13.40 -8.89 -7.56
N ALA A 549 13.13 -8.38 -6.35
CA ALA A 549 13.41 -7.00 -5.97
C ALA A 549 14.65 -6.85 -5.07
N ALA A 550 15.39 -7.94 -4.83
CA ALA A 550 16.43 -8.03 -3.80
C ALA A 550 15.95 -7.55 -2.42
N ASP A 551 14.67 -7.76 -2.12
CA ASP A 551 13.95 -7.29 -0.93
C ASP A 551 13.93 -8.32 0.21
N PHE A 552 14.54 -9.49 0.02
CA PHE A 552 14.85 -10.45 1.07
C PHE A 552 16.10 -11.27 0.75
N ALA A 553 16.81 -11.72 1.78
CA ALA A 553 17.99 -12.56 1.59
C ALA A 553 17.59 -14.03 1.48
N MET A 554 18.22 -14.77 0.56
CA MET A 554 18.01 -16.22 0.45
C MET A 554 18.37 -16.98 1.74
N SER A 555 19.23 -16.41 2.60
CA SER A 555 19.58 -16.98 3.91
C SER A 555 18.42 -16.96 4.90
N ASP A 556 17.43 -16.10 4.67
CA ASP A 556 16.24 -16.00 5.51
C ASP A 556 15.19 -17.06 5.14
N VAL A 557 15.34 -17.76 4.01
CA VAL A 557 14.39 -18.82 3.61
C VAL A 557 14.40 -19.96 4.64
N GLU A 558 13.22 -20.27 5.18
CA GLU A 558 13.03 -21.46 6.01
C GLU A 558 12.88 -22.70 5.12
N LEU A 559 13.98 -23.40 4.87
CA LEU A 559 14.04 -24.52 3.91
C LEU A 559 12.97 -25.61 4.12
N SER A 560 12.52 -25.85 5.35
CA SER A 560 11.48 -26.82 5.68
C SER A 560 10.08 -26.38 5.27
N SER A 561 9.87 -25.09 5.02
CA SER A 561 8.59 -24.50 4.59
C SER A 561 8.43 -24.51 3.07
N VAL A 562 9.51 -24.68 2.30
CA VAL A 562 9.48 -24.54 0.84
C VAL A 562 8.63 -25.64 0.19
N ARG A 563 7.69 -25.24 -0.66
CA ARG A 563 6.76 -26.12 -1.39
C ARG A 563 6.75 -25.80 -2.89
N LEU A 564 6.56 -26.84 -3.71
CA LEU A 564 6.24 -26.74 -5.13
C LEU A 564 4.77 -27.13 -5.34
N GLY A 565 4.01 -26.30 -6.05
CA GLY A 565 2.57 -26.45 -6.26
C GLY A 565 1.79 -26.50 -4.93
N GLY A 566 2.27 -25.78 -3.91
CA GLY A 566 1.66 -25.68 -2.58
C GLY A 566 1.74 -26.94 -1.71
N THR A 567 2.12 -28.10 -2.27
CA THR A 567 1.97 -29.40 -1.57
C THR A 567 3.24 -30.24 -1.55
N VAL A 568 4.11 -30.16 -2.57
CA VAL A 568 5.32 -30.99 -2.65
C VAL A 568 6.44 -30.36 -1.83
N PRO A 569 6.92 -31.00 -0.74
CA PRO A 569 8.01 -30.45 0.06
C PRO A 569 9.33 -30.49 -0.68
N ALA A 570 10.13 -29.45 -0.47
CA ALA A 570 11.52 -29.41 -0.89
C ALA A 570 12.37 -30.40 -0.07
N ASP A 571 13.36 -31.03 -0.70
CA ASP A 571 14.43 -31.75 -0.01
C ASP A 571 15.44 -30.74 0.55
N SER A 572 15.26 -30.35 1.82
CA SER A 572 16.11 -29.34 2.45
C SER A 572 17.60 -29.73 2.48
N ALA A 573 17.96 -31.02 2.43
CA ALA A 573 19.36 -31.45 2.38
C ALA A 573 20.04 -31.14 1.02
N SER A 574 19.24 -30.99 -0.03
CA SER A 574 19.70 -30.62 -1.37
C SER A 574 19.95 -29.12 -1.53
N ALA A 575 19.50 -28.28 -0.58
CA ALA A 575 19.59 -26.83 -0.67
C ALA A 575 21.03 -26.36 -0.83
N ARG A 576 21.29 -25.53 -1.84
CA ARG A 576 22.58 -24.88 -2.09
C ARG A 576 22.34 -23.40 -2.36
N MET A 577 23.19 -22.57 -1.75
CA MET A 577 23.19 -21.13 -1.91
C MET A 577 24.36 -20.77 -2.82
N GLY A 578 24.15 -19.91 -3.81
CA GLY A 578 25.20 -19.49 -4.72
C GLY A 578 24.73 -18.44 -5.71
N ASN A 579 25.61 -18.05 -6.62
CA ASN A 579 25.29 -17.23 -7.78
C ASN A 579 25.51 -18.10 -9.01
N THR A 580 24.52 -18.93 -9.32
CA THR A 580 24.63 -20.02 -10.29
C THR A 580 24.55 -19.50 -11.72
N ASN A 581 23.93 -18.34 -11.93
CA ASN A 581 23.79 -17.69 -13.23
C ASN A 581 24.89 -16.64 -13.52
N GLY A 582 25.66 -16.22 -12.51
CA GLY A 582 26.76 -15.27 -12.63
C GLY A 582 26.37 -13.78 -12.64
N ASP A 583 25.13 -13.43 -12.27
CA ASP A 583 24.62 -12.05 -12.30
C ASP A 583 24.93 -11.22 -11.04
N GLY A 584 25.37 -11.88 -9.96
CA GLY A 584 25.73 -11.26 -8.70
C GLY A 584 24.66 -11.34 -7.63
N VAL A 585 23.47 -11.87 -7.94
CA VAL A 585 22.34 -12.05 -7.04
C VAL A 585 22.37 -13.48 -6.47
N PRO A 586 22.44 -13.65 -5.13
CA PRO A 586 22.40 -14.98 -4.54
C PRO A 586 21.06 -15.68 -4.77
N GLU A 587 21.10 -16.94 -5.20
CA GLU A 587 19.93 -17.81 -5.39
C GLU A 587 19.99 -19.05 -4.50
N LEU A 588 18.82 -19.55 -4.16
CA LEU A 588 18.61 -20.84 -3.53
C LEU A 588 18.29 -21.90 -4.59
N THR A 589 19.13 -22.92 -4.69
CA THR A 589 18.86 -24.12 -5.50
C THR A 589 18.37 -25.24 -4.58
N VAL A 590 17.20 -25.81 -4.86
CA VAL A 590 16.63 -26.91 -4.06
C VAL A 590 15.87 -27.91 -4.93
N ARG A 591 15.78 -29.17 -4.50
CA ARG A 591 15.14 -30.26 -5.26
C ARG A 591 13.78 -30.66 -4.69
N PHE A 592 12.88 -31.10 -5.57
CA PHE A 592 11.57 -31.64 -5.27
C PHE A 592 11.42 -33.04 -5.89
N SER A 593 10.76 -33.94 -5.18
CA SER A 593 10.48 -35.28 -5.69
C SER A 593 9.56 -35.21 -6.92
N ARG A 594 10.04 -35.71 -8.05
CA ARG A 594 9.26 -35.75 -9.29
C ARG A 594 8.01 -36.61 -9.14
N GLY A 595 8.12 -37.73 -8.44
CA GLY A 595 6.99 -38.64 -8.21
C GLY A 595 5.87 -37.97 -7.42
N ALA A 596 6.22 -37.14 -6.42
CA ALA A 596 5.26 -36.39 -5.63
C ALA A 596 4.60 -35.23 -6.41
N LEU A 597 5.25 -34.73 -7.46
CA LEU A 597 4.70 -33.67 -8.30
C LEU A 597 3.64 -34.18 -9.29
N MET A 598 3.69 -35.45 -9.69
CA MET A 598 2.83 -36.01 -10.74
C MET A 598 1.32 -35.71 -10.59
N PRO A 599 0.71 -35.74 -9.38
CA PRO A 599 -0.70 -35.41 -9.21
C PRO A 599 -1.06 -33.95 -9.56
N LEU A 600 -0.08 -33.05 -9.60
CA LEU A 600 -0.27 -31.62 -9.89
C LEU A 600 -0.06 -31.27 -11.37
N LEU A 601 0.38 -32.23 -12.19
CA LEU A 601 0.71 -31.98 -13.58
C LEU A 601 -0.46 -32.34 -14.50
N SER A 602 -0.73 -31.46 -15.45
CA SER A 602 -1.65 -31.71 -16.58
C SER A 602 -0.86 -31.73 -17.88
N LEU A 603 -1.27 -32.54 -18.85
CA LEU A 603 -0.69 -32.49 -20.20
C LEU A 603 -0.84 -31.07 -20.75
N GLN A 604 0.23 -30.54 -21.35
CA GLN A 604 0.46 -29.14 -21.78
C GLN A 604 1.41 -28.39 -20.83
N THR A 605 1.54 -27.07 -21.03
CA THR A 605 2.33 -26.21 -20.15
C THR A 605 1.56 -26.01 -18.85
N THR A 606 2.17 -26.40 -17.73
CA THR A 606 1.65 -26.18 -16.38
C THR A 606 2.48 -25.09 -15.72
N ARG A 607 1.83 -24.03 -15.24
CA ARG A 607 2.48 -23.01 -14.39
C ARG A 607 2.49 -23.51 -12.95
N LEU A 608 3.67 -23.63 -12.36
CA LEU A 608 3.86 -24.11 -11.00
C LEU A 608 4.35 -22.98 -10.10
N GLU A 609 3.72 -22.87 -8.94
CA GLU A 609 4.16 -21.99 -7.85
C GLU A 609 5.27 -22.65 -7.04
N VAL A 610 6.31 -21.90 -6.69
CA VAL A 610 7.23 -22.23 -5.61
C VAL A 610 7.09 -21.16 -4.54
N SER A 611 6.81 -21.59 -3.31
CA SER A 611 6.61 -20.69 -2.18
C SER A 611 7.20 -21.26 -0.90
N GLY A 612 7.41 -20.38 0.08
CA GLY A 612 7.90 -20.74 1.41
C GLY A 612 7.87 -19.55 2.34
N SER A 613 8.14 -19.81 3.62
CA SER A 613 8.26 -18.79 4.66
C SER A 613 9.69 -18.28 4.78
N LEU A 614 9.81 -17.01 5.15
CA LEU A 614 11.04 -16.38 5.56
C LEU A 614 11.11 -16.35 7.08
N ARG A 615 12.32 -16.44 7.63
CA ARG A 615 12.55 -16.29 9.07
C ARG A 615 11.96 -14.98 9.53
N THR A 616 12.10 -13.90 8.78
CA THR A 616 11.58 -12.56 9.09
C THR A 616 10.05 -12.47 9.24
N GLY A 617 9.30 -13.52 8.89
CA GLY A 617 7.86 -13.68 9.12
C GLY A 617 7.01 -13.59 7.85
N GLU A 618 7.57 -13.05 6.77
CA GLU A 618 6.96 -12.98 5.44
C GLU A 618 6.92 -14.34 4.74
N ILE A 619 6.21 -14.40 3.63
CA ILE A 619 6.27 -15.53 2.70
C ILE A 619 6.84 -15.05 1.36
N PHE A 620 7.59 -15.89 0.67
CA PHE A 620 7.96 -15.63 -0.72
C PHE A 620 7.11 -16.49 -1.67
N ARG A 621 6.83 -15.97 -2.86
CA ARG A 621 6.12 -16.67 -3.91
C ARG A 621 6.74 -16.36 -5.27
N GLY A 622 6.98 -17.40 -6.06
CA GLY A 622 7.44 -17.30 -7.43
C GLY A 622 6.80 -18.36 -8.31
N TYR A 623 6.93 -18.20 -9.62
CA TYR A 623 6.27 -19.09 -10.58
C TYR A 623 7.19 -19.47 -11.72
N ALA A 624 7.05 -20.70 -12.20
CA ALA A 624 7.75 -21.19 -13.38
C ALA A 624 6.85 -22.10 -14.21
N ASP A 625 7.01 -22.02 -15.53
CA ASP A 625 6.29 -22.86 -16.48
C ASP A 625 7.07 -24.15 -16.77
N VAL A 626 6.38 -25.29 -16.70
CA VAL A 626 6.92 -26.59 -17.12
C VAL A 626 6.08 -27.18 -18.23
N ARG A 627 6.75 -27.69 -19.27
CA ARG A 627 6.08 -28.39 -20.37
C ARG A 627 5.89 -29.86 -20.00
N VAL A 628 4.65 -30.31 -19.84
CA VAL A 628 4.34 -31.71 -19.54
C VAL A 628 3.99 -32.44 -20.83
N VAL A 629 4.73 -33.52 -21.12
CA VAL A 629 4.50 -34.37 -22.30
C VAL A 629 3.95 -35.72 -21.89
N ALA A 630 3.00 -36.21 -22.69
CA ALA A 630 2.30 -37.45 -22.42
C ALA A 630 3.23 -38.65 -22.40
N ALA A 631 2.82 -39.65 -21.62
CA ALA A 631 3.29 -41.00 -21.77
C ALA A 631 3.18 -41.38 -23.24
N ARG A 632 4.27 -41.85 -23.86
CA ARG A 632 4.12 -42.49 -25.17
C ARG A 632 3.32 -43.76 -24.90
N GLY A 633 2.02 -43.73 -25.19
CA GLY A 633 1.17 -44.91 -25.14
C GLY A 633 1.86 -46.06 -25.86
N LEU A 634 1.70 -47.28 -25.31
CA LEU A 634 2.16 -48.56 -25.88
C LEU A 634 1.61 -48.74 -27.31
N GLY A 635 2.16 -48.01 -28.27
CA GLY A 635 1.72 -47.94 -29.65
C GLY A 635 2.80 -48.53 -30.54
N ALA A 636 2.81 -49.87 -30.62
CA ALA A 636 3.68 -50.71 -31.44
C ALA A 636 5.21 -50.50 -31.25
N PRO A 637 6.04 -51.56 -31.31
CA PRO A 637 7.48 -51.35 -31.27
C PRO A 637 7.86 -50.53 -32.51
N LEU A 638 8.26 -49.28 -32.29
CA LEU A 638 9.01 -48.51 -33.27
C LEU A 638 10.16 -49.42 -33.71
N ALA A 639 10.28 -49.68 -35.01
CA ALA A 639 11.39 -50.42 -35.54
C ALA A 639 12.69 -49.68 -35.16
N SER A 640 13.34 -50.12 -34.08
CA SER A 640 14.54 -49.49 -33.57
C SER A 640 15.65 -49.70 -34.59
N VAL A 641 16.20 -48.61 -35.10
CA VAL A 641 17.45 -48.65 -35.87
C VAL A 641 18.57 -48.59 -34.85
N ARG A 642 19.44 -49.60 -34.85
CA ARG A 642 20.63 -49.65 -33.99
C ARG A 642 21.90 -49.60 -34.83
N LEU A 643 22.91 -48.93 -34.30
CA LEU A 643 24.26 -48.97 -34.85
C LEU A 643 24.91 -50.29 -34.46
N VAL A 644 25.56 -50.96 -35.40
CA VAL A 644 26.31 -52.21 -35.19
C VAL A 644 27.80 -52.01 -35.39
N SER A 645 28.21 -51.10 -36.28
CA SER A 645 29.61 -50.72 -36.43
C SER A 645 30.10 -49.88 -35.25
N ALA A 646 31.40 -49.95 -34.93
CA ALA A 646 31.98 -49.07 -33.92
C ALA A 646 31.85 -47.58 -34.34
N PRO A 647 31.70 -46.65 -33.38
CA PRO A 647 31.71 -45.20 -33.67
C PRO A 647 32.95 -44.82 -34.49
N GLY A 648 32.77 -44.01 -35.52
CA GLY A 648 33.85 -43.60 -36.43
C GLY A 648 34.06 -44.51 -37.65
N SER A 649 33.49 -45.72 -37.68
CA SER A 649 33.74 -46.70 -38.75
C SER A 649 33.10 -46.32 -40.10
N ILE A 650 33.78 -46.69 -41.20
CA ILE A 650 33.21 -46.77 -42.55
C ILE A 650 33.51 -48.16 -43.13
N PRO A 651 32.51 -48.93 -43.60
CA PRO A 651 31.09 -48.58 -43.66
C PRO A 651 30.42 -48.53 -42.27
N VAL A 652 29.40 -47.70 -42.16
CA VAL A 652 28.50 -47.62 -41.02
C VAL A 652 27.48 -48.75 -41.16
N GLU A 653 27.44 -49.67 -40.22
CA GLU A 653 26.53 -50.83 -40.22
C GLU A 653 25.33 -50.58 -39.30
N LEU A 654 24.13 -50.74 -39.83
CA LEU A 654 22.87 -50.44 -39.15
C LEU A 654 21.95 -51.66 -39.19
N VAL A 655 21.24 -51.94 -38.11
CA VAL A 655 20.16 -52.95 -38.11
C VAL A 655 18.85 -52.27 -37.79
N ALA A 656 17.83 -52.44 -38.65
CA ALA A 656 16.47 -52.01 -38.37
C ALA A 656 15.67 -53.17 -37.78
N GLY A 657 15.06 -52.98 -36.61
CA GLY A 657 14.23 -53.98 -35.92
C GLY A 657 12.97 -54.39 -36.69
N GLY A 658 12.48 -55.61 -36.45
CA GLY A 658 11.26 -56.20 -37.03
C GLY A 658 11.45 -57.67 -37.42
N ASP A 659 10.37 -58.44 -37.38
CA ASP A 659 10.39 -59.92 -37.46
C ASP A 659 10.66 -60.47 -38.86
N ALA A 660 10.39 -59.68 -39.91
CA ALA A 660 10.59 -60.07 -41.31
C ALA A 660 11.44 -59.05 -42.08
N ALA A 661 12.34 -59.55 -42.94
CA ALA A 661 13.14 -58.72 -43.83
C ALA A 661 12.27 -58.14 -44.96
N ARG A 662 12.13 -56.80 -45.00
CA ARG A 662 11.37 -56.08 -46.03
C ARG A 662 12.17 -54.90 -46.57
N ALA A 663 11.80 -54.39 -47.75
CA ALA A 663 12.42 -53.18 -48.28
C ALA A 663 12.12 -51.99 -47.36
N ARG A 664 13.16 -51.21 -47.04
CA ARG A 664 13.09 -50.06 -46.15
C ARG A 664 13.89 -48.88 -46.66
N THR A 665 13.39 -47.66 -46.45
CA THR A 665 14.01 -46.41 -46.87
C THR A 665 14.80 -45.80 -45.71
N PHE A 666 16.10 -45.63 -45.92
CA PHE A 666 17.01 -45.00 -44.99
C PHE A 666 17.41 -43.62 -45.52
N ALA A 667 17.50 -42.65 -44.62
CA ALA A 667 17.94 -41.29 -44.91
C ALA A 667 19.01 -40.85 -43.91
N ILE A 668 20.09 -40.25 -44.41
CA ILE A 668 21.16 -39.61 -43.63
C ILE A 668 20.98 -38.11 -43.74
N TYR A 669 21.11 -37.41 -42.62
CA TYR A 669 21.10 -35.96 -42.52
C TYR A 669 22.39 -35.48 -41.85
N ASP A 670 22.83 -34.26 -42.17
CA ASP A 670 23.85 -33.58 -41.39
C ASP A 670 23.26 -32.96 -40.11
N VAL A 671 24.10 -32.36 -39.25
CA VAL A 671 23.66 -31.73 -37.99
C VAL A 671 22.80 -30.48 -38.21
N GLN A 672 22.80 -29.92 -39.41
CA GLN A 672 21.91 -28.82 -39.82
C GLN A 672 20.58 -29.34 -40.41
N GLY A 673 20.37 -30.65 -40.46
CA GLY A 673 19.14 -31.28 -40.96
C GLY A 673 19.04 -31.37 -42.49
N ARG A 674 20.13 -31.14 -43.23
CA ARG A 674 20.14 -31.28 -44.70
C ARG A 674 20.34 -32.74 -45.09
N LEU A 675 19.59 -33.21 -46.10
CA LEU A 675 19.67 -34.59 -46.59
C LEU A 675 21.01 -34.86 -47.29
N VAL A 676 21.72 -35.88 -46.82
CA VAL A 676 23.03 -36.32 -47.31
C VAL A 676 22.91 -37.51 -48.26
N LYS A 677 22.14 -38.55 -47.87
CA LYS A 677 21.86 -39.72 -48.70
C LYS A 677 20.52 -40.32 -48.35
N ARG A 678 19.77 -40.76 -49.36
CA ARG A 678 18.56 -41.57 -49.19
C ARG A 678 18.69 -42.82 -50.04
N TRP A 679 18.42 -43.99 -49.48
CA TRP A 679 18.45 -45.25 -50.22
C TRP A 679 17.46 -46.26 -49.66
N GLN A 680 17.11 -47.26 -50.47
CA GLN A 680 16.32 -48.39 -50.03
C GLN A 680 17.19 -49.64 -49.87
N ALA A 681 16.97 -50.38 -48.78
CA ALA A 681 17.63 -51.63 -48.50
C ALA A 681 16.68 -52.62 -47.81
N LYS A 682 16.85 -53.93 -48.04
CA LYS A 682 16.09 -54.94 -47.30
C LYS A 682 16.63 -55.04 -45.86
N ALA A 683 15.80 -54.69 -44.88
CA ALA A 683 16.16 -54.69 -43.47
C ALA A 683 15.07 -55.36 -42.60
N GLY A 684 15.48 -56.02 -41.51
CA GLY A 684 14.65 -56.86 -40.64
C GLY A 684 15.26 -58.26 -40.43
N ALA A 685 14.75 -59.04 -39.47
CA ALA A 685 15.27 -60.37 -39.11
C ALA A 685 16.78 -60.41 -38.81
N GLY A 686 17.32 -59.35 -38.19
CA GLY A 686 18.73 -59.27 -37.81
C GLY A 686 19.72 -58.89 -38.92
N ARG A 687 19.26 -58.63 -40.16
CA ARG A 687 20.13 -58.19 -41.26
C ARG A 687 20.67 -56.78 -41.05
N SER A 688 21.97 -56.58 -41.30
CA SER A 688 22.60 -55.27 -41.33
C SER A 688 22.45 -54.60 -42.70
N VAL A 689 22.48 -53.26 -42.69
CA VAL A 689 22.49 -52.38 -43.84
C VAL A 689 23.68 -51.45 -43.70
N SER A 690 24.47 -51.36 -44.76
CA SER A 690 25.71 -50.59 -44.78
C SER A 690 25.51 -49.20 -45.41
N TRP A 691 26.06 -48.16 -44.80
CA TRP A 691 26.31 -46.88 -45.44
C TRP A 691 27.82 -46.63 -45.58
N ASP A 692 28.26 -46.39 -46.80
CA ASP A 692 29.67 -46.26 -47.21
C ASP A 692 30.28 -44.87 -46.95
N GLY A 693 29.58 -43.98 -46.24
CA GLY A 693 30.05 -42.62 -45.98
C GLY A 693 30.12 -41.75 -47.24
N ARG A 694 29.24 -42.02 -48.22
CA ARG A 694 29.06 -41.21 -49.42
C ARG A 694 27.67 -40.56 -49.47
N ALA A 695 27.59 -39.36 -50.03
CA ALA A 695 26.34 -38.69 -50.34
C ALA A 695 25.66 -39.29 -51.59
N THR A 696 24.44 -38.85 -51.90
CA THR A 696 23.68 -39.32 -53.09
C THR A 696 24.44 -39.12 -54.41
N ASP A 697 25.24 -38.06 -54.51
CA ASP A 697 26.06 -37.73 -55.69
C ASP A 697 27.38 -38.54 -55.79
N GLY A 698 27.59 -39.50 -54.88
CA GLY A 698 28.78 -40.34 -54.83
C GLY A 698 30.00 -39.69 -54.16
N ARG A 699 29.92 -38.41 -53.76
CA ARG A 699 31.00 -37.74 -53.02
C ARG A 699 31.11 -38.28 -51.61
N ARG A 700 32.34 -38.35 -51.12
CA ARG A 700 32.65 -38.75 -49.76
C ARG A 700 32.28 -37.63 -48.78
N VAL A 701 31.55 -37.95 -47.72
CA VAL A 701 31.18 -36.97 -46.67
C VAL A 701 32.36 -36.75 -45.71
N GLY A 702 32.46 -35.60 -45.03
CA GLY A 702 33.55 -35.29 -44.10
C GLY A 702 33.42 -35.98 -42.73
N SER A 703 34.48 -35.99 -41.92
CA SER A 703 34.44 -36.44 -40.52
C SER A 703 33.46 -35.57 -39.73
N GLY A 704 32.63 -36.20 -38.89
CA GLY A 704 31.59 -35.48 -38.16
C GLY A 704 30.40 -36.34 -37.75
N VAL A 705 29.41 -35.67 -37.17
CA VAL A 705 28.17 -36.30 -36.72
C VAL A 705 27.13 -36.26 -37.84
N TYR A 706 26.47 -37.39 -38.06
CA TYR A 706 25.36 -37.54 -38.99
C TYR A 706 24.16 -38.16 -38.27
N LEU A 707 22.98 -37.90 -38.79
CA LEU A 707 21.70 -38.33 -38.23
C LEU A 707 21.04 -39.30 -39.20
N VAL A 708 20.75 -40.52 -38.74
CA VAL A 708 20.15 -41.57 -39.57
C VAL A 708 18.71 -41.82 -39.18
N ARG A 709 17.85 -41.94 -40.17
CA ARG A 709 16.43 -42.23 -39.99
C ARG A 709 15.94 -43.28 -40.98
N VAL A 710 15.01 -44.13 -40.54
CA VAL A 710 14.19 -44.95 -41.43
C VAL A 710 12.86 -44.23 -41.67
N GLU A 711 12.49 -44.06 -42.92
CA GLU A 711 11.36 -43.21 -43.36
C GLU A 711 10.10 -43.99 -43.75
N ASP A 712 10.07 -45.31 -43.53
CA ASP A 712 8.89 -46.14 -43.86
C ASP A 712 7.82 -46.04 -42.76
N GLY A 713 7.01 -44.97 -42.81
CA GLY A 713 5.86 -44.75 -41.94
C GLY A 713 5.99 -43.52 -41.03
N ALA A 714 5.26 -43.52 -39.91
CA ALA A 714 5.27 -42.42 -38.93
C ALA A 714 6.72 -42.10 -38.46
N PRO A 715 7.05 -40.83 -38.12
CA PRO A 715 8.40 -40.42 -37.79
C PRO A 715 9.06 -41.30 -36.70
N GLY A 716 10.01 -42.14 -37.11
CA GLY A 716 10.79 -43.00 -36.22
C GLY A 716 11.93 -42.27 -35.50
N PRO A 717 12.58 -42.92 -34.52
CA PRO A 717 13.73 -42.36 -33.81
C PRO A 717 14.88 -42.06 -34.77
N THR A 718 15.58 -40.95 -34.54
CA THR A 718 16.77 -40.56 -35.28
C THR A 718 18.01 -41.06 -34.52
N LEU A 719 18.89 -41.77 -35.21
CA LEU A 719 20.11 -42.33 -34.64
C LEU A 719 21.30 -41.43 -34.96
N LYS A 720 22.07 -41.07 -33.92
CA LYS A 720 23.35 -40.37 -34.09
C LYS A 720 24.42 -41.35 -34.56
N VAL A 721 25.11 -41.02 -35.65
CA VAL A 721 26.27 -41.75 -36.16
C VAL A 721 27.45 -40.79 -36.24
N VAL A 722 28.63 -41.28 -35.87
CA VAL A 722 29.88 -40.53 -36.00
C VAL A 722 30.70 -41.18 -37.10
N ILE A 723 31.15 -40.38 -38.06
CA ILE A 723 32.19 -40.75 -39.01
C ILE A 723 33.48 -40.09 -38.56
N ASP A 724 34.52 -40.90 -38.45
CA ASP A 724 35.88 -40.45 -38.20
C ASP A 724 36.74 -40.91 -39.39
N ARG A 725 37.56 -40.00 -39.92
CA ARG A 725 38.42 -40.28 -41.06
C ARG A 725 39.77 -39.64 -40.89
#